data_AF-A0A822ZG20-F1
#
_entry.id   AF-A0A822ZG20-F1
#
_cell.length_a   1.000
_cell.length_b   1.000
_cell.length_c   1.000
_cell.angle_alpha   90.00
_cell.angle_beta   90.00
_cell.angle_gamma   90.00
#
_symmetry.space_group_name_H-M   'P 1'
#
loop_
_entity.id
_entity.type
_entity.pdbx_description
1 polymer ?
#
loop_
_entity_poly.entity_id
_entity_poly.type
_entity_poly.pdbx_seq_one_letter_code
_entity_poly.pdbx_strand_id
1 'polypeptide(L)'
;MHMIRNKLFSDDPKNFPMAKTAYDGEKSIFSAVKLPTGKFKVELSMAEERGACAFMFTINLVKELPLYKLEDYLRGTPSSIPREILQGMDLVMKENPTRHRIQIGRSFYSNNGDNLGKGLIASKGFHHSLKLTSQGPAQCLDYSVLAFRKKVPVLEFLQQHIADFRLNCGPVHHWMMKAIERALKELKVTVTHRTTKQKYIIQGLTSSVANKLSFPIEDPDGKHPPRNVGLVEYFKDKYGKVIEHSYLPCLDLSKGGKMNYVPMEFCVLVEGQRYPKDSLDKDRDVGPKFKDIALAKPWVRKDNICTMVKADDGPCGGGIAQNFQIAVSEHMTEVTGRVIQPPNLKLGNVNGGASKVTVRGDCQWNLLDKCVLEGKRVERWAIIDFTDRDVELDYRRFANQLVSRCKKLHIEMKEPLFYEPSDMRELHNSKQLSKHLSSICSRAKEISGGQLQILICAMTKKDPGYNNLKRICETEIGIVTQCCLSKNANKDRGLDQYLANLALKLNAKLGGSNVELFEKLPRLEGDGHVMFIGADVNHPAAFNTSSPSIAAVVATMNWPAANKYAARIRLQDHRVEGIKHFGQMCLELLEAYARINKVKPEKIIVFRDGVSESQFDMVLNDELTDLKSAIESDGYSPTITLVVAQKRHQTRLFPKDRNQGGPTGNVHPRDGC
;
A
#
# COMPACT_ATOMS: atom_id res chain seq x y z
N MET A 1 7.33 29.40 -1.03
CA MET A 1 6.31 29.96 -0.12
C MET A 1 6.81 30.03 1.33
N HIS A 2 7.09 28.91 2.03
CA HIS A 2 7.53 28.94 3.44
C HIS A 2 8.70 29.88 3.74
N MET A 3 9.74 29.91 2.90
CA MET A 3 10.88 30.83 3.07
C MET A 3 10.47 32.31 3.03
N ILE A 4 9.49 32.66 2.19
CA ILE A 4 8.99 34.02 2.03
C ILE A 4 8.19 34.42 3.28
N ARG A 5 7.24 33.57 3.72
CA ARG A 5 6.50 33.79 4.96
C ARG A 5 7.44 33.94 6.15
N ASN A 6 8.36 32.98 6.32
CA ASN A 6 9.26 32.97 7.47
C ASN A 6 10.16 34.21 7.49
N LYS A 7 10.61 34.70 6.32
CA LYS A 7 11.38 35.94 6.22
C LYS A 7 10.55 37.16 6.65
N LEU A 8 9.33 37.32 6.13
CA LEU A 8 8.43 38.41 6.54
C LEU A 8 8.19 38.41 8.05
N PHE A 9 7.92 37.23 8.61
CA PHE A 9 7.58 37.06 10.02
C PHE A 9 8.82 37.19 10.93
N SER A 10 10.02 36.88 10.44
CA SER A 10 11.26 37.13 11.16
C SER A 10 11.69 38.59 11.14
N ASP A 11 11.37 39.30 10.05
CA ASP A 11 11.75 40.71 9.88
C ASP A 11 10.84 41.65 10.68
N ASP A 12 9.58 41.28 10.89
CA ASP A 12 8.62 42.03 11.72
C ASP A 12 7.80 41.09 12.65
N PRO A 13 8.44 40.56 13.71
CA PRO A 13 7.80 39.60 14.62
C PRO A 13 6.70 40.22 15.50
N LYS A 14 6.68 41.56 15.65
CA LYS A 14 5.66 42.25 16.45
C LYS A 14 4.30 42.21 15.76
N ASN A 15 4.28 42.49 14.45
CA ASN A 15 3.05 42.46 13.67
C ASN A 15 2.73 41.07 13.11
N PHE A 16 3.73 40.23 12.92
CA PHE A 16 3.58 38.88 12.37
C PHE A 16 4.16 37.81 13.32
N PRO A 17 3.48 37.53 14.45
CA PRO A 17 3.98 36.57 15.44
C PRO A 17 3.90 35.14 14.91
N MET A 18 5.04 34.60 14.46
CA MET A 18 5.15 33.25 13.86
C MET A 18 4.69 32.12 14.78
N ALA A 19 4.77 32.31 16.11
CA ALA A 19 4.35 31.30 17.09
C ALA A 19 2.81 31.22 17.25
N LYS A 20 2.08 32.23 16.78
CA LYS A 20 0.60 32.34 16.83
C LYS A 20 -0.06 32.10 15.47
N THR A 21 0.68 31.55 14.51
CA THR A 21 0.18 31.26 13.16
C THR A 21 0.51 29.85 12.70
N ALA A 22 -0.38 29.30 11.87
CA ALA A 22 -0.21 28.02 11.21
C ALA A 22 -0.50 28.18 9.70
N TYR A 23 0.31 27.57 8.84
CA TYR A 23 0.25 27.79 7.38
C TYR A 23 0.25 26.48 6.61
N ASP A 24 -0.68 26.35 5.66
CA ASP A 24 -0.83 25.15 4.83
C ASP A 24 0.29 24.92 3.81
N GLY A 25 1.22 25.89 3.68
CA GLY A 25 2.31 25.85 2.70
C GLY A 25 1.93 26.41 1.33
N GLU A 26 0.66 26.77 1.14
CA GLU A 26 0.07 27.23 -0.11
C GLU A 26 -0.54 28.63 0.04
N LYS A 27 -1.76 28.74 0.57
CA LYS A 27 -2.56 29.99 0.54
C LYS A 27 -3.28 30.32 1.84
N SER A 28 -3.35 29.43 2.80
CA SER A 28 -4.20 29.60 3.99
C SER A 28 -3.34 29.73 5.25
N ILE A 29 -3.45 30.88 5.91
CA ILE A 29 -2.85 31.14 7.23
C ILE A 29 -3.97 31.20 8.26
N PHE A 30 -3.86 30.40 9.30
CA PHE A 30 -4.70 30.47 10.49
C PHE A 30 -3.91 31.21 11.57
N SER A 31 -4.57 32.10 12.30
CA SER A 31 -3.91 32.96 13.29
C SER A 31 -4.77 33.09 14.54
N ALA A 32 -4.13 33.01 15.71
CA ALA A 32 -4.77 33.30 16.99
C ALA A 32 -4.89 34.81 17.27
N VAL A 33 -4.23 35.65 16.47
CA VAL A 33 -4.27 37.12 16.56
C VAL A 33 -4.61 37.73 15.21
N LYS A 34 -5.16 38.95 15.22
CA LYS A 34 -5.40 39.69 13.99
C LYS A 34 -4.06 40.06 13.35
N LEU A 35 -3.83 39.58 12.12
CA LEU A 35 -2.66 39.95 11.33
C LEU A 35 -2.96 41.20 10.50
N PRO A 36 -1.95 42.05 10.21
CA PRO A 36 -2.09 43.11 9.25
C PRO A 36 -2.45 42.57 7.86
N THR A 37 -3.45 43.17 7.22
CA THR A 37 -3.84 42.87 5.84
C THR A 37 -3.20 43.87 4.89
N GLY A 38 -2.73 43.42 3.73
CA GLY A 38 -2.05 44.27 2.76
C GLY A 38 -1.05 43.52 1.90
N LYS A 39 -0.24 44.27 1.14
CA LYS A 39 0.86 43.77 0.33
C LYS A 39 2.19 44.09 1.01
N PHE A 40 3.00 43.07 1.26
CA PHE A 40 4.28 43.17 1.94
C PHE A 40 5.40 42.74 1.00
N LYS A 41 6.39 43.61 0.79
CA LYS A 41 7.58 43.28 -0.01
C LYS A 41 8.54 42.46 0.84
N VAL A 42 8.97 41.30 0.34
CA VAL A 42 9.89 40.38 1.03
C VAL A 42 11.10 40.15 0.15
N GLU A 43 12.29 40.49 0.64
CA GLU A 43 13.54 40.32 -0.11
C GLU A 43 14.30 39.09 0.40
N LEU A 44 14.59 38.16 -0.51
CA LEU A 44 15.37 36.96 -0.23
C LEU A 44 16.73 37.06 -0.93
N SER A 45 17.81 37.06 -0.15
CA SER A 45 19.16 36.90 -0.65
C SER A 45 19.38 35.44 -1.09
N MET A 46 19.48 35.22 -2.41
CA MET A 46 19.98 33.96 -2.96
C MET A 46 21.51 34.06 -3.08
N ALA A 47 22.23 32.93 -2.91
CA ALA A 47 23.69 32.93 -2.89
C ALA A 47 24.31 33.56 -4.17
N GLU A 48 25.51 34.12 -3.97
CA GLU A 48 26.42 34.99 -4.77
C GLU A 48 26.25 35.15 -6.31
N GLU A 49 25.58 34.24 -7.03
CA GLU A 49 25.43 34.33 -8.50
C GLU A 49 24.06 34.89 -8.97
N ARG A 50 23.05 35.00 -8.09
CA ARG A 50 21.75 35.60 -8.42
C ARG A 50 21.39 36.60 -7.33
N GLY A 51 21.42 37.89 -7.65
CA GLY A 51 21.09 38.98 -6.71
C GLY A 51 19.76 38.78 -5.96
N ALA A 52 19.52 39.64 -4.95
CA ALA A 52 18.33 39.58 -4.10
C ALA A 52 17.04 39.48 -4.93
N CYS A 53 16.22 38.46 -4.67
CA CYS A 53 14.91 38.31 -5.31
C CYS A 53 13.85 38.92 -4.39
N ALA A 54 13.11 39.91 -4.90
CA ALA A 54 11.98 40.49 -4.19
C ALA A 54 10.68 39.75 -4.54
N PHE A 55 9.90 39.41 -3.52
CA PHE A 55 8.59 38.78 -3.63
C PHE A 55 7.53 39.72 -3.04
N MET A 56 6.32 39.67 -3.57
CA MET A 56 5.16 40.36 -3.00
C MET A 56 4.29 39.35 -2.25
N PHE A 57 4.12 39.55 -0.95
CA PHE A 57 3.33 38.68 -0.08
C PHE A 57 2.04 39.41 0.31
N THR A 58 0.88 38.91 -0.12
CA THR A 58 -0.42 39.54 0.14
C THR A 58 -1.17 38.79 1.22
N ILE A 59 -1.62 39.49 2.27
CA ILE A 59 -2.44 38.92 3.35
C ILE A 59 -3.82 39.56 3.33
N ASN A 60 -4.87 38.74 3.20
CA ASN A 60 -6.26 39.16 3.24
C ASN A 60 -7.01 38.36 4.31
N LEU A 61 -7.85 39.03 5.11
CA LEU A 61 -8.75 38.35 6.04
C LEU A 61 -9.90 37.71 5.26
N VAL A 62 -10.02 36.38 5.33
CA VAL A 62 -11.08 35.63 4.64
C VAL A 62 -12.30 35.45 5.53
N LYS A 63 -12.09 35.00 6.78
CA LYS A 63 -13.19 34.64 7.70
C LYS A 63 -12.70 34.57 9.14
N GLU A 64 -13.59 34.90 10.08
CA GLU A 64 -13.41 34.61 11.50
C GLU A 64 -14.14 33.30 11.84
N LEU A 65 -13.47 32.41 12.58
CA LEU A 65 -13.95 31.06 12.85
C LEU A 65 -14.46 30.95 14.30
N PRO A 66 -15.78 31.04 14.54
CA PRO A 66 -16.33 30.96 15.88
C PRO A 66 -16.26 29.53 16.45
N LEU A 67 -15.42 29.33 17.46
CA LEU A 67 -15.19 28.01 18.07
C LEU A 67 -16.45 27.41 18.74
N TYR A 68 -17.43 28.22 19.15
CA TYR A 68 -18.68 27.73 19.73
C TYR A 68 -19.45 26.79 18.79
N LYS A 69 -19.27 26.89 17.47
CA LYS A 69 -19.88 25.97 16.50
C LYS A 69 -19.39 24.53 16.66
N LEU A 70 -18.15 24.36 17.13
CA LEU A 70 -17.63 23.04 17.47
C LEU A 70 -18.29 22.52 18.75
N GLU A 71 -18.51 23.36 19.75
CA GLU A 71 -19.23 22.97 20.97
C GLU A 71 -20.68 22.60 20.69
N ASP A 72 -21.39 23.38 19.87
CA ASP A 72 -22.77 23.09 19.45
C ASP A 72 -22.86 21.73 18.74
N TYR A 73 -21.93 21.46 17.81
CA TYR A 73 -21.83 20.17 17.13
C TYR A 73 -21.61 19.02 18.12
N LEU A 74 -20.67 19.18 19.06
CA LEU A 74 -20.35 18.16 20.06
C LEU A 74 -21.50 17.91 21.04
N ARG A 75 -22.35 18.91 21.31
CA ARG A 75 -23.57 18.78 22.13
C ARG A 75 -24.74 18.11 21.38
N GLY A 76 -24.58 17.79 20.10
CA GLY A 76 -25.63 17.18 19.29
C GLY A 76 -26.68 18.17 18.79
N THR A 77 -26.45 19.48 18.94
CA THR A 77 -27.26 20.51 18.30
C THR A 77 -26.95 20.45 16.80
N PRO A 78 -27.95 20.31 15.90
CA PRO A 78 -27.71 20.01 14.49
C PRO A 78 -27.10 21.22 13.77
N SER A 79 -25.78 21.32 13.88
CA SER A 79 -24.90 22.05 12.99
C SER A 79 -24.19 21.01 12.12
N SER A 80 -23.97 21.32 10.85
CA SER A 80 -23.11 20.48 10.03
C SER A 80 -21.70 20.42 10.65
N ILE A 81 -20.94 19.35 10.38
CA ILE A 81 -19.57 19.21 10.88
C ILE A 81 -18.79 20.49 10.56
N PRO A 82 -18.19 21.18 11.56
CA PRO A 82 -17.51 22.46 11.35
C PRO A 82 -16.12 22.24 10.71
N ARG A 83 -16.12 21.85 9.43
CA ARG A 83 -14.91 21.39 8.70
C ARG A 83 -13.77 22.41 8.71
N GLU A 84 -14.07 23.69 8.55
CA GLU A 84 -13.06 24.77 8.54
C GLU A 84 -12.36 24.92 9.89
N ILE A 85 -13.09 24.77 10.99
CA ILE A 85 -12.53 24.81 12.36
C ILE A 85 -11.59 23.62 12.55
N LEU A 86 -12.06 22.41 12.19
CA LEU A 86 -11.25 21.19 12.30
C LEU A 86 -10.00 21.23 11.41
N GLN A 87 -10.11 21.82 10.22
CA GLN A 87 -8.97 22.01 9.32
C GLN A 87 -7.96 22.98 9.92
N GLY A 88 -8.41 24.07 10.54
CA GLY A 88 -7.56 25.00 11.27
C GLY A 88 -6.85 24.34 12.44
N MET A 89 -7.58 23.57 13.25
CA MET A 89 -7.01 22.82 14.38
C MET A 89 -5.98 21.78 13.91
N ASP A 90 -6.28 20.98 12.86
CA ASP A 90 -5.31 20.03 12.28
C ASP A 90 -4.04 20.73 11.78
N LEU A 91 -4.18 21.93 11.21
CA LEU A 91 -3.05 22.72 10.76
C LEU A 91 -2.19 23.24 11.91
N VAL A 92 -2.82 23.74 12.98
CA VAL A 92 -2.11 24.18 14.20
C VAL A 92 -1.30 23.03 14.79
N MET A 93 -1.92 21.86 14.93
CA MET A 93 -1.26 20.68 15.53
C MET A 93 -0.08 20.15 14.72
N LYS A 94 -0.04 20.39 13.39
CA LYS A 94 1.07 19.94 12.53
C LYS A 94 2.10 21.02 12.21
N GLU A 95 1.88 22.28 12.59
CA GLU A 95 2.79 23.39 12.28
C GLU A 95 4.18 23.15 12.88
N ASN A 96 4.28 22.67 14.13
CA ASN A 96 5.58 22.41 14.76
C ASN A 96 6.34 21.25 14.08
N PRO A 97 5.72 20.06 13.86
CA PRO A 97 6.34 19.01 13.06
C PRO A 97 6.76 19.44 11.65
N THR A 98 5.94 20.25 10.97
CA THR A 98 6.24 20.74 9.61
C THR A 98 7.52 21.58 9.56
N ARG A 99 7.84 22.31 10.64
CA ARG A 99 9.05 23.15 10.71
C ARG A 99 10.33 22.35 10.92
N HIS A 100 10.24 21.18 11.57
CA HIS A 100 11.41 20.46 12.09
C HIS A 100 11.63 19.08 11.47
N ARG A 101 10.60 18.49 10.82
CA ARG A 101 10.63 17.13 10.27
C ARG A 101 10.41 17.12 8.76
N ILE A 102 10.80 16.02 8.12
CA ILE A 102 10.51 15.75 6.71
C ILE A 102 9.03 15.39 6.60
N GLN A 103 8.25 16.27 5.99
CA GLN A 103 6.84 16.01 5.71
C GLN A 103 6.67 15.22 4.40
N ILE A 104 5.94 14.11 4.46
CA ILE A 104 5.49 13.35 3.28
C ILE A 104 4.00 13.11 3.45
N GLY A 105 3.19 13.87 2.70
CA GLY A 105 1.74 13.88 2.86
C GLY A 105 1.35 14.29 4.28
N ARG A 106 0.69 13.39 5.00
CA ARG A 106 0.26 13.57 6.41
C ARG A 106 1.20 12.90 7.42
N SER A 107 2.41 12.54 7.01
CA SER A 107 3.40 11.91 7.87
C SER A 107 4.67 12.75 8.03
N PHE A 108 5.28 12.67 9.20
CA PHE A 108 6.44 13.45 9.60
C PHE A 108 7.57 12.53 10.05
N TYR A 109 8.74 12.67 9.45
CA TYR A 109 9.89 11.80 9.67
C TYR A 109 11.12 12.59 10.12
N SER A 110 11.92 12.01 11.00
CA SER A 110 13.18 12.64 11.40
C SER A 110 14.20 12.64 10.26
N ASN A 111 15.09 13.64 10.24
CA ASN A 111 16.26 13.63 9.35
C ASN A 111 17.26 12.51 9.73
N ASN A 112 17.21 12.06 10.98
CA ASN A 112 18.04 11.00 11.51
C ASN A 112 17.26 9.67 11.57
N GLY A 113 17.98 8.57 11.57
CA GLY A 113 17.37 7.24 11.61
C GLY A 113 18.39 6.13 11.83
N ASP A 114 17.87 4.93 12.06
CA ASP A 114 18.69 3.74 12.28
C ASP A 114 19.40 3.34 10.97
N ASN A 115 20.69 3.04 11.03
CA ASN A 115 21.47 2.69 9.84
C ASN A 115 21.07 1.31 9.31
N LEU A 116 20.65 1.24 8.05
CA LEU A 116 20.31 -0.03 7.40
C LEU A 116 21.47 -0.62 6.59
N GLY A 117 22.52 0.17 6.33
CA GLY A 117 23.58 -0.15 5.37
C GLY A 117 23.27 0.35 3.94
N LYS A 118 24.21 0.18 3.01
CA LYS A 118 24.08 0.58 1.58
C LYS A 118 23.66 2.06 1.37
N GLY A 119 24.13 2.96 2.23
CA GLY A 119 23.74 4.38 2.20
C GLY A 119 22.31 4.69 2.64
N LEU A 120 21.64 3.78 3.36
CA LEU A 120 20.23 3.91 3.75
C LEU A 120 20.03 4.03 5.27
N ILE A 121 18.97 4.72 5.67
CA ILE A 121 18.47 4.81 7.05
C ILE A 121 16.99 4.46 7.13
N ALA A 122 16.57 3.87 8.24
CA ALA A 122 15.17 3.78 8.65
C ALA A 122 14.84 5.01 9.51
N SER A 123 14.12 5.97 8.93
CA SER A 123 13.65 7.12 9.70
C SER A 123 12.31 6.81 10.35
N LYS A 124 12.30 6.95 11.68
CA LYS A 124 11.11 6.84 12.51
C LYS A 124 10.33 8.14 12.44
N GLY A 125 9.01 8.02 12.39
CA GLY A 125 8.10 9.13 12.25
C GLY A 125 6.70 8.76 12.70
N PHE A 126 5.75 9.65 12.42
CA PHE A 126 4.35 9.42 12.72
C PHE A 126 3.45 9.93 11.59
N HIS A 127 2.31 9.29 11.45
CA HIS A 127 1.18 9.83 10.70
C HIS A 127 0.30 10.63 11.66
N HIS A 128 -0.20 11.77 11.19
CA HIS A 128 -1.01 12.71 11.95
C HIS A 128 -2.41 12.83 11.34
N SER A 129 -3.46 12.77 12.16
CA SER A 129 -4.79 13.26 11.80
C SER A 129 -5.58 13.73 13.03
N LEU A 130 -6.38 14.77 12.86
CA LEU A 130 -7.41 15.14 13.83
C LEU A 130 -8.69 14.34 13.54
N LYS A 131 -9.27 13.73 14.58
CA LYS A 131 -10.50 12.94 14.50
C LYS A 131 -11.54 13.48 15.48
N LEU A 132 -12.80 13.52 15.07
CA LEU A 132 -13.89 13.78 16.00
C LEU A 132 -14.34 12.49 16.66
N THR A 133 -14.55 12.54 17.97
CA THR A 133 -15.04 11.42 18.79
C THR A 133 -16.19 11.90 19.67
N SER A 134 -16.91 10.97 20.30
CA SER A 134 -17.93 11.30 21.29
C SER A 134 -17.36 11.98 22.55
N GLN A 135 -16.05 11.87 22.80
CA GLN A 135 -15.36 12.57 23.88
C GLN A 135 -14.79 13.94 23.45
N GLY A 136 -15.02 14.35 22.20
CA GLY A 136 -14.46 15.57 21.60
C GLY A 136 -13.39 15.29 20.54
N PRO A 137 -12.67 16.34 20.08
CA PRO A 137 -11.58 16.20 19.11
C PRO A 137 -10.41 15.42 19.70
N ALA A 138 -9.97 14.39 18.99
CA ALA A 138 -8.83 13.54 19.36
C ALA A 138 -7.74 13.64 18.30
N GLN A 139 -6.51 13.90 18.77
CA GLN A 139 -5.33 13.91 17.92
C GLN A 139 -4.84 12.47 17.72
N CYS A 140 -5.04 11.91 16.54
CA CYS A 140 -4.64 10.56 16.20
C CYS A 140 -3.21 10.56 15.63
N LEU A 141 -2.27 9.96 16.37
CA LEU A 141 -0.91 9.69 15.91
C LEU A 141 -0.66 8.19 15.78
N ASP A 142 -0.08 7.79 14.65
CA ASP A 142 0.33 6.40 14.42
C ASP A 142 1.80 6.32 14.00
N TYR A 143 2.55 5.39 14.58
CA TYR A 143 3.96 5.19 14.30
C TYR A 143 4.19 4.77 12.85
N SER A 144 5.12 5.43 12.16
CA SER A 144 5.46 5.14 10.77
C SER A 144 6.97 5.11 10.60
N VAL A 145 7.46 4.27 9.69
CA VAL A 145 8.88 4.20 9.36
C VAL A 145 9.03 4.23 7.85
N LEU A 146 9.93 5.07 7.35
CA LEU A 146 10.31 5.12 5.94
C LEU A 146 11.81 4.98 5.79
N ALA A 147 12.22 4.31 4.71
CA ALA A 147 13.61 4.26 4.32
C ALA A 147 13.98 5.54 3.55
N PHE A 148 15.06 6.18 3.96
CA PHE A 148 15.64 7.34 3.27
C PHE A 148 17.08 7.07 2.88
N ARG A 149 17.53 7.71 1.81
CA ARG A 149 18.95 7.78 1.46
C ARG A 149 19.65 8.79 2.39
N LYS A 150 20.84 8.41 2.84
CA LYS A 150 21.72 9.29 3.63
C LYS A 150 22.24 10.43 2.76
N LYS A 151 22.63 11.51 3.43
CA LYS A 151 23.50 12.53 2.85
C LYS A 151 24.93 11.98 2.81
N VAL A 152 25.34 11.51 1.64
CA VAL A 152 26.68 10.93 1.40
C VAL A 152 27.21 11.38 0.04
N PRO A 153 28.54 11.51 -0.14
CA PRO A 153 29.15 11.67 -1.46
C PRO A 153 28.66 10.61 -2.45
N VAL A 154 28.45 10.98 -3.71
CA VAL A 154 27.91 10.07 -4.73
C VAL A 154 28.82 8.86 -4.94
N LEU A 155 30.13 9.06 -4.97
CA LEU A 155 31.09 7.97 -5.14
C LEU A 155 31.05 6.97 -3.98
N GLU A 156 30.98 7.47 -2.74
CA GLU A 156 30.85 6.63 -1.54
C GLU A 156 29.52 5.84 -1.56
N PHE A 157 28.43 6.50 -1.97
CA PHE A 157 27.14 5.83 -2.14
C PHE A 157 27.22 4.68 -3.14
N LEU A 158 27.87 4.89 -4.29
CA LEU A 158 28.01 3.85 -5.31
C LEU A 158 28.84 2.66 -4.81
N GLN A 159 29.94 2.90 -4.08
CA GLN A 159 30.73 1.84 -3.45
C GLN A 159 29.93 1.02 -2.44
N GLN A 160 29.01 1.67 -1.70
CA GLN A 160 28.15 0.98 -0.74
C GLN A 160 26.96 0.27 -1.39
N HIS A 161 26.50 0.70 -2.57
CA HIS A 161 25.27 0.23 -3.20
C HIS A 161 25.51 -0.79 -4.33
N ILE A 162 26.68 -0.77 -4.96
CA ILE A 162 27.04 -1.64 -6.07
C ILE A 162 28.29 -2.43 -5.68
N ALA A 163 28.12 -3.74 -5.43
CA ALA A 163 29.18 -4.60 -4.87
C ALA A 163 30.50 -4.59 -5.67
N ASP A 164 30.41 -4.50 -7.00
CA ASP A 164 31.58 -4.53 -7.89
C ASP A 164 32.11 -3.13 -8.24
N PHE A 165 31.50 -2.06 -7.73
CA PHE A 165 31.94 -0.70 -8.04
C PHE A 165 33.20 -0.36 -7.22
N ARG A 166 34.32 -0.17 -7.93
CA ARG A 166 35.60 0.27 -7.35
C ARG A 166 36.05 1.53 -8.08
N LEU A 167 36.72 2.43 -7.36
CA LEU A 167 37.27 3.63 -7.99
C LEU A 167 38.41 3.25 -8.94
N ASN A 168 39.28 2.31 -8.57
CA ASN A 168 40.53 2.04 -9.32
C ASN A 168 40.43 0.97 -10.42
N CYS A 169 39.25 0.69 -10.99
CA CYS A 169 39.06 -0.41 -11.96
C CYS A 169 38.86 0.07 -13.41
N GLY A 170 39.88 0.64 -14.05
CA GLY A 170 39.94 0.83 -15.51
C GLY A 170 38.68 1.46 -16.15
N PRO A 171 38.44 1.22 -17.46
CA PRO A 171 37.25 1.73 -18.15
C PRO A 171 35.95 1.10 -17.62
N VAL A 172 34.94 1.92 -17.34
CA VAL A 172 33.64 1.44 -16.83
C VAL A 172 32.88 0.66 -17.91
N HIS A 173 32.63 -0.63 -17.68
CA HIS A 173 31.82 -1.45 -18.59
C HIS A 173 30.38 -0.95 -18.73
N HIS A 174 29.75 -1.22 -19.89
CA HIS A 174 28.37 -0.79 -20.18
C HIS A 174 27.33 -1.25 -19.16
N TRP A 175 27.47 -2.47 -18.63
CA TRP A 175 26.55 -2.97 -17.60
C TRP A 175 26.67 -2.18 -16.29
N MET A 176 27.88 -1.74 -15.94
CA MET A 176 28.16 -0.92 -14.74
C MET A 176 27.61 0.49 -14.92
N MET A 177 27.77 1.09 -16.11
CA MET A 177 27.13 2.37 -16.46
C MET A 177 25.61 2.32 -16.25
N LYS A 178 24.96 1.25 -16.75
CA LYS A 178 23.53 1.03 -16.54
C LYS A 178 23.16 0.80 -15.07
N ALA A 179 24.05 0.23 -14.27
CA ALA A 179 23.83 0.02 -12.84
C ALA A 179 23.91 1.35 -12.06
N ILE A 180 24.93 2.17 -12.36
CA ILE A 180 25.10 3.52 -11.79
C ILE A 180 23.92 4.42 -12.16
N GLU A 181 23.53 4.45 -13.44
CA GLU A 181 22.40 5.27 -13.88
C GLU A 181 21.12 4.84 -13.16
N ARG A 182 20.84 3.53 -13.08
CA ARG A 182 19.68 3.01 -12.33
C ARG A 182 19.70 3.38 -10.84
N ALA A 183 20.89 3.47 -10.23
CA ALA A 183 21.01 3.82 -8.82
C ALA A 183 20.81 5.32 -8.54
N LEU A 184 21.17 6.19 -9.50
CA LEU A 184 21.26 7.64 -9.30
C LEU A 184 20.20 8.49 -10.01
N LYS A 185 19.61 7.99 -11.11
CA LYS A 185 18.64 8.75 -11.90
C LYS A 185 17.47 9.23 -11.05
N GLU A 186 17.03 10.46 -11.30
CA GLU A 186 15.98 11.19 -10.56
C GLU A 186 16.32 11.56 -9.12
N LEU A 187 17.50 11.16 -8.60
CA LEU A 187 17.94 11.61 -7.29
C LEU A 187 18.40 13.06 -7.32
N LYS A 188 18.27 13.71 -6.17
CA LYS A 188 18.71 15.07 -5.91
C LYS A 188 20.11 15.09 -5.31
N VAL A 189 20.95 15.98 -5.81
CA VAL A 189 22.30 16.23 -5.30
C VAL A 189 22.54 17.71 -5.05
N THR A 190 23.44 18.00 -4.12
CA THR A 190 24.15 19.29 -4.02
C THR A 190 25.56 19.14 -4.56
N VAL A 191 26.18 20.24 -4.93
CA VAL A 191 27.54 20.25 -5.48
C VAL A 191 28.54 20.84 -4.48
N THR A 192 29.78 20.38 -4.52
CA THR A 192 30.85 20.79 -3.59
C THR A 192 31.97 21.60 -4.23
N HIS A 193 32.00 21.70 -5.57
CA HIS A 193 32.99 22.53 -6.28
C HIS A 193 32.75 24.04 -6.11
N ARG A 194 31.58 24.44 -5.55
CA ARG A 194 31.22 25.83 -5.25
C ARG A 194 30.30 25.93 -4.04
N THR A 195 30.26 27.11 -3.42
CA THR A 195 29.39 27.39 -2.26
C THR A 195 27.96 27.66 -2.71
N THR A 196 27.10 26.65 -2.71
CA THR A 196 25.68 26.81 -3.05
C THR A 196 24.78 25.90 -2.23
N LYS A 197 23.58 26.40 -1.92
CA LYS A 197 22.50 25.58 -1.34
C LYS A 197 21.57 24.99 -2.41
N GLN A 198 21.88 25.20 -3.69
CA GLN A 198 21.07 24.72 -4.80
C GLN A 198 21.07 23.19 -4.87
N LYS A 199 19.88 22.62 -5.06
CA LYS A 199 19.65 21.19 -5.27
C LYS A 199 19.41 20.94 -6.76
N TYR A 200 20.05 19.93 -7.32
CA TYR A 200 19.91 19.50 -8.72
C TYR A 200 19.29 18.12 -8.79
N ILE A 201 18.52 17.83 -9.85
CA ILE A 201 17.97 16.48 -10.11
C ILE A 201 18.83 15.84 -11.19
N ILE A 202 19.33 14.64 -10.93
CA ILE A 202 20.12 13.84 -11.87
C ILE A 202 19.20 13.36 -12.99
N GLN A 203 19.44 13.82 -14.22
CA GLN A 203 18.74 13.37 -15.42
C GLN A 203 19.28 12.03 -15.94
N GLY A 204 20.56 11.79 -15.72
CA GLY A 204 21.25 10.58 -16.15
C GLY A 204 22.75 10.73 -16.00
N LEU A 205 23.48 9.93 -16.78
CA LEU A 205 24.93 10.00 -16.91
C LEU A 205 25.29 10.56 -18.28
N THR A 206 26.45 11.21 -18.38
CA THR A 206 27.00 11.59 -19.68
C THR A 206 27.33 10.35 -20.52
N SER A 207 27.22 10.48 -21.85
CA SER A 207 27.53 9.40 -22.80
C SER A 207 29.02 9.05 -22.87
N SER A 208 29.89 9.94 -22.39
CA SER A 208 31.35 9.79 -22.34
C SER A 208 31.90 10.12 -20.96
N VAL A 209 33.13 9.69 -20.70
CA VAL A 209 33.89 9.92 -19.47
C VAL A 209 34.38 11.37 -19.38
N ALA A 210 34.60 11.88 -18.16
CA ALA A 210 34.87 13.30 -17.90
C ALA A 210 36.06 13.87 -18.70
N ASN A 211 37.15 13.10 -18.88
CA ASN A 211 38.31 13.54 -19.66
C ASN A 211 38.10 13.63 -21.19
N LYS A 212 36.98 13.11 -21.69
CA LYS A 212 36.58 13.21 -23.11
C LYS A 212 35.44 14.20 -23.34
N LEU A 213 34.94 14.83 -22.28
CA LEU A 213 33.85 15.80 -22.38
C LEU A 213 34.37 17.19 -22.70
N SER A 214 33.69 17.86 -23.61
CA SER A 214 33.89 19.27 -23.93
C SER A 214 32.56 19.99 -24.07
N PHE A 215 32.55 21.29 -23.84
CA PHE A 215 31.36 22.11 -24.03
C PHE A 215 31.66 23.52 -24.52
N PRO A 216 30.73 24.14 -25.28
CA PRO A 216 30.87 25.51 -25.70
C PRO A 216 30.70 26.46 -24.50
N ILE A 217 31.64 27.38 -24.34
CA ILE A 217 31.53 28.53 -23.45
C ILE A 217 31.31 29.76 -24.32
N GLU A 218 30.18 30.42 -24.10
CA GLU A 218 29.87 31.72 -24.70
C GLU A 218 30.58 32.83 -23.92
N ASP A 219 31.14 33.80 -24.65
CA ASP A 219 31.72 35.01 -24.07
C ASP A 219 30.58 35.84 -23.44
N PRO A 220 30.66 36.21 -22.14
CA PRO A 220 29.66 37.07 -21.49
C PRO A 220 29.38 38.37 -22.24
N ASP A 221 30.37 38.90 -22.97
CA ASP A 221 30.28 40.15 -23.73
C ASP A 221 29.87 39.94 -25.20
N GLY A 222 29.68 38.69 -25.65
CA GLY A 222 29.28 38.35 -27.03
C GLY A 222 30.30 38.70 -28.11
N LYS A 223 31.54 39.07 -27.73
CA LYS A 223 32.58 39.56 -28.65
C LYS A 223 33.34 38.46 -29.38
N HIS A 224 33.36 37.25 -28.84
CA HIS A 224 34.07 36.11 -29.43
C HIS A 224 33.13 34.92 -29.70
N PRO A 225 33.40 34.13 -30.75
CA PRO A 225 32.64 32.91 -31.02
C PRO A 225 32.79 31.91 -29.86
N PRO A 226 31.78 31.04 -29.62
CA PRO A 226 31.81 30.09 -28.52
C PRO A 226 33.06 29.21 -28.56
N ARG A 227 33.86 29.24 -27.49
CA ARG A 227 35.06 28.40 -27.39
C ARG A 227 34.67 27.04 -26.81
N ASN A 228 35.01 25.96 -27.48
CA ASN A 228 34.84 24.62 -26.92
C ASN A 228 35.96 24.36 -25.91
N VAL A 229 35.60 24.09 -24.65
CA VAL A 229 36.55 23.88 -23.55
C VAL A 229 36.37 22.48 -22.98
N GLY A 230 37.48 21.81 -22.66
CA GLY A 230 37.47 20.51 -22.00
C GLY A 230 36.93 20.64 -20.57
N LEU A 231 36.11 19.68 -20.14
CA LEU A 231 35.48 19.73 -18.82
C LEU A 231 36.50 19.70 -17.68
N VAL A 232 37.59 18.92 -17.84
CA VAL A 232 38.66 18.84 -16.84
C VAL A 232 39.43 20.15 -16.69
N GLU A 233 39.79 20.77 -17.81
CA GLU A 233 40.46 22.08 -17.84
C GLU A 233 39.57 23.16 -17.23
N TYR A 234 38.28 23.18 -17.59
CA TYR A 234 37.33 24.13 -17.04
C TYR A 234 37.23 24.08 -15.52
N PHE A 235 37.12 22.89 -14.93
CA PHE A 235 37.00 22.75 -13.47
C PHE A 235 38.29 23.18 -12.75
N LYS A 236 39.45 22.93 -13.36
CA LYS A 236 40.74 23.37 -12.86
C LYS A 236 40.87 24.89 -12.92
N ASP A 237 40.60 25.49 -14.07
CA ASP A 237 40.82 26.92 -14.31
C ASP A 237 39.79 27.80 -13.58
N LYS A 238 38.51 27.41 -13.61
CA LYS A 238 37.43 28.23 -13.04
C LYS A 238 37.25 28.03 -11.54
N TYR A 239 37.38 26.79 -11.05
CA TYR A 239 37.07 26.45 -9.65
C TYR A 239 38.30 26.04 -8.83
N GLY A 240 39.49 25.94 -9.45
CA GLY A 240 40.67 25.42 -8.76
C GLY A 240 40.53 23.97 -8.33
N LYS A 241 39.67 23.17 -8.99
CA LYS A 241 39.38 21.78 -8.62
C LYS A 241 40.00 20.80 -9.62
N VAL A 242 40.85 19.92 -9.12
CA VAL A 242 41.41 18.80 -9.90
C VAL A 242 40.45 17.63 -9.86
N ILE A 243 40.15 17.05 -11.02
CA ILE A 243 39.29 15.87 -11.16
C ILE A 243 40.14 14.62 -11.06
N GLU A 244 40.01 13.87 -9.97
CA GLU A 244 40.81 12.65 -9.73
C GLU A 244 40.24 11.47 -10.54
N HIS A 245 38.91 11.37 -10.60
CA HIS A 245 38.21 10.25 -11.23
C HIS A 245 37.75 10.56 -12.66
N SER A 246 38.64 11.13 -13.49
CA SER A 246 38.30 11.64 -14.83
C SER A 246 37.91 10.57 -15.86
N TYR A 247 38.15 9.29 -15.53
CA TYR A 247 37.72 8.10 -16.29
C TYR A 247 36.27 7.67 -15.99
N LEU A 248 35.58 8.32 -15.04
CA LEU A 248 34.15 8.12 -14.80
C LEU A 248 33.33 9.10 -15.64
N PRO A 249 32.07 8.76 -15.98
CA PRO A 249 31.14 9.74 -16.56
C PRO A 249 30.76 10.81 -15.52
N CYS A 250 30.28 11.95 -16.00
CA CYS A 250 29.70 12.98 -15.16
C CYS A 250 28.21 12.72 -14.92
N LEU A 251 27.67 13.34 -13.87
CA LEU A 251 26.22 13.43 -13.69
C LEU A 251 25.68 14.51 -14.61
N ASP A 252 24.60 14.18 -15.32
CA ASP A 252 23.83 15.16 -16.07
C ASP A 252 22.82 15.84 -15.16
N LEU A 253 23.08 17.11 -14.85
CA LEU A 253 22.25 17.99 -14.01
C LEU A 253 21.56 19.07 -14.85
N SER A 254 21.48 18.88 -16.17
CA SER A 254 20.91 19.83 -17.12
C SER A 254 19.43 20.10 -16.83
N LYS A 255 19.01 21.35 -17.03
CA LYS A 255 17.61 21.77 -16.81
C LYS A 255 17.19 22.83 -17.83
N GLY A 256 16.05 22.61 -18.48
CA GLY A 256 15.46 23.57 -19.42
C GLY A 256 16.38 23.89 -20.60
N GLY A 257 17.03 22.87 -21.16
CA GLY A 257 17.96 23.01 -22.29
C GLY A 257 19.35 23.54 -21.94
N LYS A 258 19.60 24.03 -20.71
CA LYS A 258 20.92 24.46 -20.27
C LYS A 258 21.76 23.27 -19.80
N MET A 259 22.87 23.05 -20.49
CA MET A 259 23.80 21.97 -20.20
C MET A 259 24.52 22.18 -18.86
N ASN A 260 24.57 21.13 -18.04
CA ASN A 260 25.22 21.17 -16.73
C ASN A 260 25.74 19.78 -16.35
N TYR A 261 27.01 19.53 -16.64
CA TYR A 261 27.69 18.28 -16.31
C TYR A 261 28.62 18.47 -15.13
N VAL A 262 28.48 17.62 -14.11
CA VAL A 262 29.30 17.71 -12.90
C VAL A 262 29.94 16.35 -12.61
N PRO A 263 31.27 16.27 -12.41
CA PRO A 263 31.93 15.06 -11.96
C PRO A 263 31.29 14.50 -10.68
N MET A 264 31.16 13.17 -10.60
CA MET A 264 30.49 12.51 -9.46
C MET A 264 31.18 12.82 -8.12
N GLU A 265 32.50 13.00 -8.11
CA GLU A 265 33.28 13.30 -6.91
C GLU A 265 32.91 14.65 -6.26
N PHE A 266 32.32 15.57 -7.04
CA PHE A 266 31.85 16.86 -6.55
C PHE A 266 30.35 16.90 -6.24
N CYS A 267 29.71 15.72 -6.15
CA CYS A 267 28.28 15.61 -5.91
C CYS A 267 27.99 14.86 -4.59
N VAL A 268 27.04 15.38 -3.82
CA VAL A 268 26.58 14.80 -2.54
C VAL A 268 25.07 14.60 -2.62
N LEU A 269 24.58 13.40 -2.28
CA LEU A 269 23.15 13.12 -2.23
C LEU A 269 22.46 14.00 -1.19
N VAL A 270 21.30 14.54 -1.55
CA VAL A 270 20.44 15.28 -0.62
C VAL A 270 19.78 14.31 0.36
N GLU A 271 19.68 14.70 1.63
CA GLU A 271 18.96 13.94 2.66
C GLU A 271 17.44 13.89 2.41
N GLY A 272 16.74 12.99 3.09
CA GLY A 272 15.27 12.91 3.05
C GLY A 272 14.70 12.41 1.72
N GLN A 273 15.53 11.80 0.87
CA GLN A 273 15.08 11.18 -0.38
C GLN A 273 14.61 9.74 -0.16
N ARG A 274 13.31 9.50 -0.31
CA ARG A 274 12.67 8.20 -0.04
C ARG A 274 13.26 7.09 -0.89
N TYR A 275 13.61 5.97 -0.26
CA TYR A 275 14.01 4.75 -0.95
C TYR A 275 12.76 3.89 -1.28
N PRO A 276 12.60 3.36 -2.51
CA PRO A 276 11.41 2.64 -2.92
C PRO A 276 11.16 1.35 -2.13
N LYS A 277 9.91 1.09 -1.77
CA LYS A 277 9.52 -0.13 -1.02
C LYS A 277 9.82 -1.41 -1.79
N ASP A 278 9.53 -1.42 -3.10
CA ASP A 278 9.76 -2.61 -3.94
C ASP A 278 11.24 -2.99 -4.02
N SER A 279 12.14 -2.00 -3.91
CA SER A 279 13.58 -2.24 -3.83
C SER A 279 13.98 -2.82 -2.47
N LEU A 280 13.40 -2.33 -1.36
CA LEU A 280 13.61 -2.91 -0.03
C LEU A 280 13.14 -4.36 0.06
N ASP A 281 11.98 -4.66 -0.52
CA ASP A 281 11.41 -6.01 -0.46
C ASP A 281 12.22 -7.03 -1.27
N LYS A 282 13.02 -6.57 -2.24
CA LYS A 282 13.96 -7.40 -3.03
C LYS A 282 15.34 -7.52 -2.39
N ASP A 283 15.73 -6.57 -1.55
CA ASP A 283 17.04 -6.56 -0.88
C ASP A 283 17.02 -7.49 0.35
N ARG A 284 17.84 -8.55 0.29
CA ARG A 284 17.90 -9.59 1.33
C ARG A 284 18.61 -9.12 2.61
N ASP A 285 19.43 -8.08 2.55
CA ASP A 285 20.24 -7.59 3.68
C ASP A 285 19.55 -6.44 4.40
N VAL A 286 18.98 -5.51 3.62
CA VAL A 286 18.34 -4.27 4.11
C VAL A 286 16.88 -4.52 4.48
N GLY A 287 16.17 -5.34 3.68
CA GLY A 287 14.74 -5.59 3.83
C GLY A 287 14.34 -6.14 5.22
N PRO A 288 15.00 -7.18 5.75
CA PRO A 288 14.72 -7.71 7.08
C PRO A 288 14.96 -6.69 8.20
N LYS A 289 16.12 -6.00 8.19
CA LYS A 289 16.45 -4.96 9.17
C LYS A 289 15.40 -3.83 9.21
N PHE A 290 14.94 -3.40 8.04
CA PHE A 290 13.88 -2.41 7.95
C PHE A 290 12.56 -2.92 8.54
N LYS A 291 12.20 -4.19 8.26
CA LYS A 291 10.96 -4.81 8.77
C LYS A 291 10.98 -4.94 10.28
N ASP A 292 12.10 -5.27 10.90
CA ASP A 292 12.23 -5.38 12.36
C ASP A 292 11.94 -4.03 13.06
N ILE A 293 12.33 -2.92 12.44
CA ILE A 293 12.07 -1.57 12.96
C ILE A 293 10.62 -1.14 12.67
N ALA A 294 10.15 -1.36 11.44
CA ALA A 294 8.82 -0.93 11.00
C ALA A 294 7.67 -1.70 11.67
N LEU A 295 7.88 -2.99 11.96
CA LEU A 295 6.92 -3.89 12.60
C LEU A 295 7.12 -3.95 14.11
N ALA A 296 7.22 -2.78 14.74
CA ALA A 296 7.36 -2.66 16.19
C ALA A 296 6.23 -3.41 16.93
N LYS A 297 6.61 -4.15 17.99
CA LYS A 297 5.66 -4.81 18.89
C LYS A 297 4.69 -3.78 19.50
N PRO A 298 3.46 -4.16 19.87
CA PRO A 298 2.41 -3.20 20.25
C PRO A 298 2.81 -2.23 21.37
N TRP A 299 3.48 -2.69 22.43
CA TRP A 299 3.95 -1.81 23.51
C TRP A 299 5.07 -0.87 23.06
N VAL A 300 6.03 -1.35 22.25
CA VAL A 300 7.08 -0.49 21.68
C VAL A 300 6.45 0.56 20.76
N ARG A 301 5.43 0.18 19.99
CA ARG A 301 4.66 1.11 19.15
C ARG A 301 3.95 2.16 20.00
N LYS A 302 3.28 1.75 21.09
CA LYS A 302 2.62 2.64 22.05
C LYS A 302 3.61 3.65 22.64
N ASP A 303 4.75 3.16 23.13
CA ASP A 303 5.80 3.97 23.74
C ASP A 303 6.40 4.96 22.71
N ASN A 304 6.65 4.50 21.48
CA ASN A 304 7.10 5.37 20.39
C ASN A 304 6.10 6.48 20.07
N ILE A 305 4.79 6.18 20.02
CA ILE A 305 3.75 7.18 19.77
C ILE A 305 3.74 8.21 20.91
N CYS A 306 3.70 7.77 22.16
CA CYS A 306 3.72 8.68 23.33
C CYS A 306 4.97 9.57 23.33
N THR A 307 6.14 9.00 23.02
CA THR A 307 7.39 9.75 22.94
C THR A 307 7.34 10.80 21.82
N MET A 308 6.81 10.44 20.64
CA MET A 308 6.72 11.35 19.50
C MET A 308 5.70 12.48 19.70
N VAL A 309 4.63 12.25 20.46
CA VAL A 309 3.66 13.30 20.82
C VAL A 309 4.33 14.40 21.65
N LYS A 310 5.17 14.00 22.61
CA LYS A 310 5.83 14.87 23.60
C LYS A 310 7.17 15.44 23.16
N ALA A 311 7.73 14.96 22.05
CA ALA A 311 9.02 15.43 21.55
C ALA A 311 8.98 16.94 21.22
N ASP A 312 10.11 17.63 21.35
CA ASP A 312 10.23 19.06 21.04
C ASP A 312 9.82 19.41 19.60
N ASP A 313 10.04 18.48 18.68
CA ASP A 313 9.68 18.56 17.26
C ASP A 313 8.38 17.80 16.93
N GLY A 314 7.64 17.39 17.97
CA GLY A 314 6.33 16.73 17.91
C GLY A 314 5.15 17.71 17.95
N PRO A 315 3.91 17.22 17.87
CA PRO A 315 2.71 18.07 17.86
C PRO A 315 2.52 18.94 19.11
N CYS A 316 2.95 18.46 20.28
CA CYS A 316 2.84 19.22 21.54
C CYS A 316 4.07 20.11 21.82
N GLY A 317 5.12 19.99 21.00
CA GLY A 317 6.34 20.77 21.13
C GLY A 317 6.22 22.19 20.57
N GLY A 318 7.18 23.05 20.91
CA GLY A 318 7.33 24.39 20.33
C GLY A 318 6.27 25.43 20.73
N GLY A 319 5.36 25.12 21.67
CA GLY A 319 4.41 26.09 22.23
C GLY A 319 3.27 26.54 21.30
N ILE A 320 3.15 25.95 20.09
CA ILE A 320 2.22 26.44 19.06
C ILE A 320 0.77 26.20 19.48
N ALA A 321 0.42 25.00 19.97
CA ALA A 321 -0.94 24.71 20.42
C ALA A 321 -1.36 25.64 21.57
N GLN A 322 -0.48 25.88 22.53
CA GLN A 322 -0.71 26.77 23.68
C GLN A 322 -0.94 28.22 23.25
N ASN A 323 -0.23 28.68 22.22
CA ASN A 323 -0.43 30.01 21.62
C ASN A 323 -1.79 30.18 20.94
N PHE A 324 -2.42 29.08 20.52
CA PHE A 324 -3.81 29.01 20.05
C PHE A 324 -4.80 28.68 21.19
N GLN A 325 -4.35 28.66 22.45
CA GLN A 325 -5.13 28.27 23.63
C GLN A 325 -5.72 26.86 23.54
N ILE A 326 -5.04 25.96 22.81
CA ILE A 326 -5.41 24.55 22.69
C ILE A 326 -4.62 23.77 23.74
N ALA A 327 -5.35 23.20 24.71
CA ALA A 327 -4.79 22.23 25.64
C ALA A 327 -4.86 20.81 25.03
N VAL A 328 -3.75 20.08 25.08
CA VAL A 328 -3.64 18.73 24.51
C VAL A 328 -3.28 17.76 25.61
N SER A 329 -4.09 16.71 25.78
CA SER A 329 -3.72 15.58 26.65
C SER A 329 -2.54 14.82 26.03
N GLU A 330 -1.47 14.65 26.79
CA GLU A 330 -0.31 13.86 26.36
C GLU A 330 -0.47 12.35 26.63
N HIS A 331 -1.58 11.96 27.25
CA HIS A 331 -1.95 10.57 27.49
C HIS A 331 -2.90 10.07 26.40
N MET A 332 -2.74 8.81 26.01
CA MET A 332 -3.66 8.16 25.08
C MET A 332 -5.07 8.13 25.68
N THR A 333 -6.07 8.39 24.84
CA THR A 333 -7.49 8.29 25.23
C THR A 333 -7.80 6.88 25.70
N GLU A 334 -8.32 6.76 26.93
CA GLU A 334 -8.81 5.49 27.45
C GLU A 334 -10.21 5.20 26.90
N VAL A 335 -10.41 3.96 26.43
CA VAL A 335 -11.69 3.48 25.92
C VAL A 335 -11.99 2.12 26.50
N THR A 336 -13.25 1.88 26.87
CA THR A 336 -13.70 0.56 27.31
C THR A 336 -14.09 -0.26 26.09
N GLY A 337 -13.26 -1.26 25.77
CA GLY A 337 -13.56 -2.26 24.75
C GLY A 337 -14.47 -3.35 25.30
N ARG A 338 -15.19 -4.03 24.39
CA ARG A 338 -15.85 -5.31 24.69
C ARG A 338 -15.28 -6.34 23.75
N VAL A 339 -15.01 -7.54 24.27
CA VAL A 339 -14.47 -8.61 23.45
C VAL A 339 -15.55 -9.64 23.15
N ILE A 340 -15.76 -9.89 21.86
CA ILE A 340 -16.88 -10.71 21.38
C ILE A 340 -16.42 -12.17 21.38
N GLN A 341 -17.25 -13.07 21.93
CA GLN A 341 -16.95 -14.49 21.92
C GLN A 341 -16.92 -15.02 20.48
N PRO A 342 -15.92 -15.85 20.12
CA PRO A 342 -15.86 -16.41 18.78
C PRO A 342 -17.05 -17.36 18.55
N PRO A 343 -17.59 -17.44 17.32
CA PRO A 343 -18.66 -18.36 17.02
C PRO A 343 -18.16 -19.81 17.11
N ASN A 344 -19.07 -20.76 17.33
CA ASN A 344 -18.74 -22.16 17.13
C ASN A 344 -18.83 -22.50 15.64
N LEU A 345 -17.95 -23.39 15.21
CA LEU A 345 -17.88 -23.85 13.83
C LEU A 345 -18.58 -25.20 13.70
N LYS A 346 -19.26 -25.39 12.58
CA LYS A 346 -19.83 -26.65 12.15
C LYS A 346 -18.94 -27.25 11.07
N LEU A 347 -18.30 -28.37 11.40
CA LEU A 347 -17.39 -29.12 10.53
C LEU A 347 -17.91 -30.54 10.34
N GLY A 348 -17.43 -31.23 9.30
CA GLY A 348 -17.72 -32.66 9.15
C GLY A 348 -16.99 -33.49 10.22
N ASN A 349 -17.58 -34.62 10.59
CA ASN A 349 -16.93 -35.65 11.39
C ASN A 349 -16.43 -36.79 10.48
N VAL A 350 -15.22 -37.28 10.74
CA VAL A 350 -14.63 -38.45 10.05
C VAL A 350 -15.48 -39.71 10.20
N ASN A 351 -16.24 -39.83 11.30
CA ASN A 351 -17.15 -40.96 11.55
C ASN A 351 -18.57 -40.73 11.00
N GLY A 352 -18.79 -39.63 10.26
CA GLY A 352 -20.09 -39.24 9.72
C GLY A 352 -20.83 -38.19 10.56
N GLY A 353 -21.65 -37.37 9.90
CA GLY A 353 -22.39 -36.27 10.51
C GLY A 353 -21.56 -34.99 10.71
N ALA A 354 -22.12 -34.02 11.44
CA ALA A 354 -21.48 -32.74 11.73
C ALA A 354 -20.99 -32.67 13.18
N SER A 355 -19.83 -32.07 13.40
CA SER A 355 -19.25 -31.76 14.72
C SER A 355 -19.31 -30.26 14.98
N LYS A 356 -19.69 -29.91 16.22
CA LYS A 356 -19.45 -28.58 16.78
C LYS A 356 -17.98 -28.46 17.17
N VAL A 357 -17.33 -27.40 16.70
CA VAL A 357 -15.94 -27.06 17.06
C VAL A 357 -15.94 -25.69 17.70
N THR A 358 -15.61 -25.66 18.98
CA THR A 358 -15.40 -24.41 19.71
C THR A 358 -14.03 -23.85 19.36
N VAL A 359 -14.03 -22.65 18.79
CA VAL A 359 -12.80 -21.94 18.43
C VAL A 359 -12.07 -21.54 19.72
N ARG A 360 -10.78 -21.89 19.79
CA ARG A 360 -9.96 -21.66 20.99
C ARG A 360 -9.55 -20.20 21.15
N GLY A 361 -8.95 -19.94 22.31
CA GLY A 361 -7.72 -19.16 22.55
C GLY A 361 -7.45 -17.88 21.77
N ASP A 362 -7.22 -18.14 20.51
CA ASP A 362 -6.36 -17.42 19.60
C ASP A 362 -7.07 -17.23 18.27
N CYS A 363 -8.37 -17.54 18.23
CA CYS A 363 -9.17 -17.62 17.02
C CYS A 363 -8.60 -18.60 16.00
N GLN A 364 -7.79 -19.57 16.44
CA GLN A 364 -7.26 -20.62 15.60
C GLN A 364 -8.06 -21.91 15.79
N TRP A 365 -8.17 -22.65 14.71
CA TRP A 365 -8.74 -23.98 14.67
C TRP A 365 -8.03 -24.76 13.57
N ASN A 366 -8.12 -26.08 13.64
CA ASN A 366 -7.53 -26.96 12.65
C ASN A 366 -8.50 -28.10 12.34
N LEU A 367 -8.14 -28.93 11.37
CA LEU A 367 -8.91 -30.09 10.93
C LEU A 367 -8.40 -31.39 11.56
N LEU A 368 -7.84 -31.35 12.77
CA LEU A 368 -7.48 -32.57 13.48
C LEU A 368 -8.76 -33.33 13.82
N ASP A 369 -8.85 -34.58 13.37
CA ASP A 369 -10.02 -35.46 13.51
C ASP A 369 -11.35 -34.85 13.02
N LYS A 370 -11.26 -33.94 12.05
CA LYS A 370 -12.39 -33.29 11.36
C LYS A 370 -12.21 -33.34 9.86
N CYS A 371 -13.33 -33.22 9.14
CA CYS A 371 -13.36 -33.14 7.68
C CYS A 371 -14.18 -31.93 7.22
N VAL A 372 -14.25 -31.71 5.91
CA VAL A 372 -15.11 -30.66 5.35
C VAL A 372 -16.57 -31.04 5.55
N LEU A 373 -17.45 -30.03 5.63
CA LEU A 373 -18.87 -30.26 5.86
C LEU A 373 -19.58 -30.84 4.62
N GLU A 374 -19.25 -30.35 3.44
CA GLU A 374 -19.71 -30.86 2.14
C GLU A 374 -18.52 -30.99 1.19
N GLY A 375 -18.05 -32.21 1.00
CA GLY A 375 -16.96 -32.52 0.07
C GLY A 375 -17.48 -32.72 -1.35
N LYS A 376 -16.86 -32.05 -2.32
CA LYS A 376 -17.17 -32.24 -3.73
C LYS A 376 -16.36 -33.38 -4.33
N ARG A 377 -17.03 -34.18 -5.15
CA ARG A 377 -16.40 -35.28 -5.88
C ARG A 377 -15.56 -34.75 -7.05
N VAL A 378 -14.30 -35.19 -7.11
CA VAL A 378 -13.28 -34.81 -8.09
C VAL A 378 -12.89 -36.04 -8.90
N GLU A 379 -13.50 -36.20 -10.07
CA GLU A 379 -13.32 -37.36 -10.94
C GLU A 379 -12.41 -37.06 -12.13
N ARG A 380 -12.50 -35.84 -12.67
CA ARG A 380 -11.84 -35.42 -13.90
C ARG A 380 -10.88 -34.29 -13.59
N TRP A 381 -9.64 -34.63 -13.27
CA TRP A 381 -8.58 -33.66 -13.01
C TRP A 381 -7.26 -34.13 -13.59
N ALA A 382 -6.36 -33.20 -13.86
CA ALA A 382 -5.03 -33.47 -14.41
C ALA A 382 -3.98 -32.54 -13.78
N ILE A 383 -2.71 -32.86 -13.99
CA ILE A 383 -1.58 -32.04 -13.59
C ILE A 383 -0.85 -31.56 -14.84
N ILE A 384 -0.65 -30.25 -14.96
CA ILE A 384 0.35 -29.66 -15.85
C ILE A 384 1.54 -29.19 -15.02
N ASP A 385 2.74 -29.62 -15.38
CA ASP A 385 3.96 -29.29 -14.66
C ASP A 385 4.87 -28.36 -15.47
N PHE A 386 4.96 -27.10 -15.05
CA PHE A 386 5.85 -26.10 -15.63
C PHE A 386 7.22 -26.06 -14.93
N THR A 387 7.54 -27.02 -14.06
CA THR A 387 8.77 -26.95 -13.26
C THR A 387 10.02 -27.24 -14.08
N ASP A 388 11.14 -26.64 -13.66
CA ASP A 388 12.44 -26.87 -14.26
C ASP A 388 12.97 -28.25 -13.82
N ARG A 389 13.79 -28.89 -14.66
CA ARG A 389 14.30 -30.25 -14.44
C ARG A 389 14.95 -30.47 -13.06
N ASP A 390 15.66 -29.47 -12.54
CA ASP A 390 16.37 -29.57 -11.24
C ASP A 390 15.43 -29.54 -10.03
N VAL A 391 14.17 -29.14 -10.22
CA VAL A 391 13.16 -28.95 -9.18
C VAL A 391 11.80 -29.48 -9.63
N GLU A 392 11.84 -30.56 -10.43
CA GLU A 392 10.68 -31.22 -11.00
C GLU A 392 9.69 -31.65 -9.90
N LEU A 393 8.40 -31.59 -10.19
CA LEU A 393 7.40 -32.13 -9.27
C LEU A 393 7.57 -33.65 -9.16
N ASP A 394 7.66 -34.18 -7.95
CA ASP A 394 7.45 -35.61 -7.72
C ASP A 394 5.94 -35.91 -7.84
N TYR A 395 5.45 -35.95 -9.08
CA TYR A 395 4.02 -35.93 -9.35
C TYR A 395 3.31 -37.18 -8.81
N ARG A 396 3.99 -38.34 -8.82
CA ARG A 396 3.42 -39.60 -8.32
C ARG A 396 3.21 -39.52 -6.81
N ARG A 397 4.24 -39.11 -6.07
CA ARG A 397 4.13 -38.92 -4.62
C ARG A 397 3.10 -37.84 -4.30
N PHE A 398 3.17 -36.71 -4.98
CA PHE A 398 2.27 -35.58 -4.77
C PHE A 398 0.81 -35.94 -5.03
N ALA A 399 0.49 -36.57 -6.17
CA ALA A 399 -0.87 -36.98 -6.53
C ALA A 399 -1.42 -38.00 -5.53
N ASN A 400 -0.67 -39.06 -5.23
CA ASN A 400 -1.09 -40.09 -4.28
C ASN A 400 -1.38 -39.51 -2.89
N GLN A 401 -0.50 -38.62 -2.40
CA GLN A 401 -0.67 -37.99 -1.10
C GLN A 401 -1.82 -36.98 -1.08
N LEU A 402 -2.03 -36.24 -2.17
CA LEU A 402 -3.17 -35.33 -2.31
C LEU A 402 -4.49 -36.09 -2.33
N VAL A 403 -4.61 -37.15 -3.13
CA VAL A 403 -5.79 -38.02 -3.19
C VAL A 403 -6.10 -38.61 -1.81
N SER A 404 -5.08 -39.16 -1.15
CA SER A 404 -5.19 -39.70 0.22
C SER A 404 -5.67 -38.64 1.21
N ARG A 405 -5.12 -37.41 1.13
CA ARG A 405 -5.51 -36.32 2.03
C ARG A 405 -6.93 -35.83 1.75
N CYS A 406 -7.33 -35.68 0.49
CA CYS A 406 -8.70 -35.33 0.10
C CYS A 406 -9.70 -36.36 0.64
N LYS A 407 -9.41 -37.66 0.49
CA LYS A 407 -10.24 -38.74 1.02
C LYS A 407 -10.41 -38.65 2.54
N LYS A 408 -9.34 -38.41 3.30
CA LYS A 408 -9.40 -38.18 4.76
C LYS A 408 -10.26 -36.96 5.13
N LEU A 409 -10.32 -35.96 4.26
CA LEU A 409 -11.15 -34.78 4.41
C LEU A 409 -12.57 -34.96 3.83
N HIS A 410 -12.97 -36.17 3.44
CA HIS A 410 -14.28 -36.48 2.82
C HIS A 410 -14.52 -35.78 1.47
N ILE A 411 -13.43 -35.41 0.79
CA ILE A 411 -13.44 -34.96 -0.60
C ILE A 411 -13.09 -36.19 -1.44
N GLU A 412 -14.09 -36.80 -2.09
CA GLU A 412 -13.84 -37.97 -2.94
C GLU A 412 -13.06 -37.54 -4.18
N MET A 413 -11.78 -37.89 -4.26
CA MET A 413 -10.90 -37.55 -5.38
C MET A 413 -10.40 -38.85 -6.03
N LYS A 414 -10.59 -39.01 -7.34
CA LYS A 414 -10.00 -40.10 -8.13
C LYS A 414 -8.54 -39.80 -8.45
N GLU A 415 -7.82 -40.76 -9.04
CA GLU A 415 -6.48 -40.52 -9.60
C GLU A 415 -6.54 -39.50 -10.75
N PRO A 416 -5.45 -38.76 -11.03
CA PRO A 416 -5.43 -37.81 -12.14
C PRO A 416 -5.56 -38.55 -13.47
N LEU A 417 -6.29 -37.97 -14.42
CA LEU A 417 -6.46 -38.53 -15.77
C LEU A 417 -5.11 -38.68 -16.49
N PHE A 418 -4.23 -37.70 -16.31
CA PHE A 418 -2.86 -37.71 -16.82
C PHE A 418 -1.99 -36.63 -16.16
N TYR A 419 -0.68 -36.75 -16.40
CA TYR A 419 0.36 -35.76 -16.08
C TYR A 419 0.94 -35.23 -17.40
N GLU A 420 1.09 -33.90 -17.50
CA GLU A 420 1.57 -33.21 -18.70
C GLU A 420 2.77 -32.31 -18.35
N PRO A 421 4.00 -32.64 -18.79
CA PRO A 421 5.15 -31.77 -18.60
C PRO A 421 5.14 -30.57 -19.57
N SER A 422 5.59 -29.42 -19.10
CA SER A 422 5.70 -28.16 -19.84
C SER A 422 6.87 -27.32 -19.29
N ASP A 423 7.04 -26.09 -19.75
CA ASP A 423 8.16 -25.20 -19.42
C ASP A 423 7.62 -23.82 -18.99
N MET A 424 8.21 -23.23 -17.94
CA MET A 424 7.84 -21.88 -17.47
C MET A 424 7.81 -20.82 -18.60
N ARG A 425 8.65 -20.96 -19.64
CA ARG A 425 8.69 -20.03 -20.78
C ARG A 425 7.37 -20.02 -21.56
N GLU A 426 6.63 -21.13 -21.58
CA GLU A 426 5.33 -21.21 -22.23
C GLU A 426 4.31 -20.25 -21.60
N LEU A 427 4.45 -19.96 -20.30
CA LEU A 427 3.57 -19.00 -19.59
C LEU A 427 3.63 -17.58 -20.15
N HIS A 428 4.71 -17.23 -20.87
CA HIS A 428 4.88 -15.94 -21.51
C HIS A 428 4.37 -15.90 -22.96
N ASN A 429 4.04 -17.05 -23.55
CA ASN A 429 3.51 -17.15 -24.90
C ASN A 429 2.02 -17.50 -24.88
N SER A 430 1.17 -16.48 -24.79
CA SER A 430 -0.29 -16.65 -24.66
C SER A 430 -0.92 -17.51 -25.75
N LYS A 431 -0.44 -17.43 -27.00
CA LYS A 431 -0.99 -18.22 -28.12
C LYS A 431 -0.66 -19.70 -27.97
N GLN A 432 0.60 -20.01 -27.66
CA GLN A 432 1.06 -21.37 -27.45
C GLN A 432 0.37 -22.00 -26.24
N LEU A 433 0.35 -21.26 -25.12
CA LEU A 433 -0.29 -21.70 -23.88
C LEU A 433 -1.79 -21.98 -24.08
N SER A 434 -2.52 -21.09 -24.77
CA SER A 434 -3.95 -21.28 -25.06
C SER A 434 -4.21 -22.54 -25.89
N LYS A 435 -3.39 -22.79 -26.93
CA LYS A 435 -3.49 -24.02 -27.73
C LYS A 435 -3.20 -25.27 -26.89
N HIS A 436 -2.17 -25.23 -26.06
CA HIS A 436 -1.79 -26.36 -25.22
C HIS A 436 -2.86 -26.69 -24.17
N LEU A 437 -3.36 -25.68 -23.47
CA LEU A 437 -4.45 -25.85 -22.49
C LEU A 437 -5.75 -26.36 -23.13
N SER A 438 -6.05 -25.92 -24.37
CA SER A 438 -7.19 -26.44 -25.13
C SER A 438 -7.00 -27.92 -25.49
N SER A 439 -5.80 -28.32 -25.89
CA SER A 439 -5.44 -29.73 -26.15
C SER A 439 -5.62 -30.59 -24.90
N ILE A 440 -5.19 -30.11 -23.73
CA ILE A 440 -5.39 -30.78 -22.44
C ILE A 440 -6.88 -31.00 -22.15
N CYS A 441 -7.71 -29.99 -22.41
CA CYS A 441 -9.16 -30.11 -22.22
C CYS A 441 -9.79 -31.15 -23.16
N SER A 442 -9.40 -31.15 -24.44
CA SER A 442 -9.86 -32.14 -25.42
C SER A 442 -9.46 -33.56 -25.03
N ARG A 443 -8.18 -33.77 -24.68
CA ARG A 443 -7.66 -35.05 -24.20
C ARG A 443 -8.42 -35.55 -22.96
N ALA A 444 -8.71 -34.67 -22.01
CA ALA A 444 -9.49 -35.03 -20.83
C ALA A 444 -10.92 -35.48 -21.18
N LYS A 445 -11.55 -34.81 -22.15
CA LYS A 445 -12.88 -35.17 -22.65
C LYS A 445 -12.87 -36.52 -23.37
N GLU A 446 -11.84 -36.81 -24.15
CA GLU A 446 -11.65 -38.11 -24.83
C GLU A 446 -11.48 -39.25 -23.82
N ILE A 447 -10.67 -39.05 -22.77
CA ILE A 447 -10.39 -40.08 -21.76
C ILE A 447 -11.60 -40.35 -20.85
N SER A 448 -12.31 -39.29 -20.45
CA SER A 448 -13.31 -39.38 -19.36
C SER A 448 -14.76 -39.14 -19.79
N GLY A 449 -15.00 -38.83 -21.06
CA GLY A 449 -16.33 -38.49 -21.59
C GLY A 449 -16.89 -37.14 -21.13
N GLY A 450 -16.16 -36.39 -20.29
CA GLY A 450 -16.62 -35.14 -19.70
C GLY A 450 -15.53 -34.08 -19.58
N GLN A 451 -15.94 -32.84 -19.33
CA GLN A 451 -15.00 -31.73 -19.14
C GLN A 451 -14.18 -31.91 -17.86
N LEU A 452 -12.92 -31.47 -17.91
CA LEU A 452 -12.04 -31.40 -16.74
C LEU A 452 -12.68 -30.48 -15.67
N GLN A 453 -12.77 -30.98 -14.44
CA GLN A 453 -13.27 -30.22 -13.30
C GLN A 453 -12.22 -29.26 -12.76
N ILE A 454 -10.95 -29.70 -12.72
CA ILE A 454 -9.85 -28.88 -12.21
C ILE A 454 -8.51 -29.28 -12.82
N LEU A 455 -7.68 -28.29 -13.13
CA LEU A 455 -6.29 -28.46 -13.57
C LEU A 455 -5.34 -27.98 -12.48
N ILE A 456 -4.47 -28.86 -11.98
CA ILE A 456 -3.41 -28.48 -11.05
C ILE A 456 -2.19 -28.04 -11.87
N CYS A 457 -1.65 -26.86 -11.57
CA CYS A 457 -0.52 -26.30 -12.31
C CYS A 457 0.69 -26.17 -11.38
N ALA A 458 1.69 -27.04 -11.52
CA ALA A 458 2.94 -26.94 -10.76
C ALA A 458 3.89 -25.96 -11.43
N MET A 459 4.60 -25.16 -10.62
CA MET A 459 5.53 -24.12 -11.08
C MET A 459 6.79 -24.11 -10.22
N THR A 460 7.95 -23.83 -10.80
CA THR A 460 9.22 -23.71 -10.03
C THR A 460 9.15 -22.58 -9.01
N LYS A 461 8.71 -21.40 -9.46
CA LYS A 461 8.79 -20.14 -8.71
C LYS A 461 7.60 -19.25 -9.02
N LYS A 462 7.47 -18.18 -8.23
CA LYS A 462 6.53 -17.10 -8.56
C LYS A 462 6.98 -16.45 -9.86
N ASP A 463 6.05 -16.32 -10.79
CA ASP A 463 6.35 -15.85 -12.14
C ASP A 463 5.20 -14.98 -12.69
N PRO A 464 5.48 -13.85 -13.36
CA PRO A 464 4.45 -13.01 -13.96
C PRO A 464 3.55 -13.75 -14.97
N GLY A 465 4.05 -14.79 -15.64
CA GLY A 465 3.30 -15.64 -16.56
C GLY A 465 2.12 -16.37 -15.91
N TYR A 466 2.09 -16.48 -14.58
CA TYR A 466 0.91 -16.91 -13.82
C TYR A 466 -0.36 -16.14 -14.23
N ASN A 467 -0.24 -14.84 -14.50
CA ASN A 467 -1.38 -14.00 -14.89
C ASN A 467 -1.96 -14.43 -16.25
N ASN A 468 -1.10 -14.82 -17.20
CA ASN A 468 -1.53 -15.29 -18.51
C ASN A 468 -2.27 -16.63 -18.40
N LEU A 469 -1.71 -17.58 -17.63
CA LEU A 469 -2.34 -18.86 -17.34
C LEU A 469 -3.74 -18.66 -16.75
N LYS A 470 -3.86 -17.80 -15.73
CA LYS A 470 -5.14 -17.50 -15.09
C LYS A 470 -6.14 -16.86 -16.05
N ARG A 471 -5.73 -15.83 -16.78
CA ARG A 471 -6.57 -15.15 -17.77
C ARG A 471 -7.11 -16.14 -18.80
N ILE A 472 -6.25 -16.91 -19.45
CA ILE A 472 -6.64 -17.85 -20.51
C ILE A 472 -7.59 -18.93 -19.95
N CYS A 473 -7.24 -19.56 -18.82
CA CYS A 473 -8.09 -20.59 -18.24
C CYS A 473 -9.47 -20.07 -17.81
N GLU A 474 -9.53 -18.89 -17.19
CA GLU A 474 -10.77 -18.38 -16.58
C GLU A 474 -11.64 -17.57 -17.55
N THR A 475 -11.08 -17.01 -18.64
CA THR A 475 -11.84 -16.19 -19.61
C THR A 475 -11.97 -16.79 -21.02
N GLU A 476 -10.99 -17.56 -21.49
CA GLU A 476 -10.99 -18.10 -22.86
C GLU A 476 -11.46 -19.56 -22.90
N ILE A 477 -11.00 -20.38 -21.94
CA ILE A 477 -11.22 -21.84 -21.94
C ILE A 477 -12.34 -22.27 -20.98
N GLY A 478 -12.52 -21.58 -19.86
CA GLY A 478 -13.53 -21.91 -18.85
C GLY A 478 -13.15 -23.11 -17.97
N ILE A 479 -11.88 -23.21 -17.55
CA ILE A 479 -11.39 -24.27 -16.68
C ILE A 479 -10.89 -23.74 -15.34
N VAL A 480 -11.29 -24.41 -14.25
CA VAL A 480 -10.83 -24.10 -12.91
C VAL A 480 -9.38 -24.58 -12.73
N THR A 481 -8.49 -23.70 -12.27
CA THR A 481 -7.08 -24.04 -12.04
C THR A 481 -6.66 -23.90 -10.59
N GLN A 482 -5.77 -24.77 -10.12
CA GLN A 482 -5.09 -24.66 -8.83
C GLN A 482 -3.58 -24.70 -9.02
N CYS A 483 -2.93 -23.54 -8.98
CA CYS A 483 -1.48 -23.43 -9.11
C CYS A 483 -0.76 -23.73 -7.78
N CYS A 484 0.43 -24.30 -7.87
CA CYS A 484 1.25 -24.62 -6.71
C CYS A 484 2.74 -24.50 -7.03
N LEU A 485 3.58 -24.29 -6.01
CA LEU A 485 5.03 -24.26 -6.20
C LEU A 485 5.63 -25.62 -5.87
N SER A 486 6.51 -26.17 -6.73
CA SER A 486 7.14 -27.48 -6.51
C SER A 486 7.88 -27.54 -5.18
N LYS A 487 8.57 -26.45 -4.81
CA LYS A 487 9.24 -26.35 -3.51
C LYS A 487 8.34 -26.58 -2.30
N ASN A 488 7.03 -26.39 -2.41
CA ASN A 488 6.06 -26.66 -1.34
C ASN A 488 5.41 -28.04 -1.51
N ALA A 489 5.17 -28.46 -2.76
CA ALA A 489 4.60 -29.76 -3.09
C ALA A 489 5.57 -30.94 -2.84
N ASN A 490 6.88 -30.71 -2.95
CA ASN A 490 7.93 -31.71 -2.75
C ASN A 490 8.52 -31.74 -1.33
N LYS A 491 8.00 -30.94 -0.37
CA LYS A 491 8.60 -30.89 0.99
C LYS A 491 8.36 -32.20 1.74
N ASP A 492 9.34 -32.66 2.50
CA ASP A 492 9.13 -33.80 3.40
C ASP A 492 8.39 -33.39 4.69
N ARG A 493 8.81 -32.29 5.32
CA ARG A 493 8.19 -31.80 6.56
C ARG A 493 7.09 -30.79 6.29
N GLY A 494 5.94 -30.98 6.94
CA GLY A 494 4.80 -30.06 6.86
C GLY A 494 3.93 -30.23 5.61
N LEU A 495 4.16 -31.28 4.83
CA LEU A 495 3.40 -31.57 3.62
C LEU A 495 1.93 -31.86 3.90
N ASP A 496 1.60 -32.59 4.97
CA ASP A 496 0.21 -32.88 5.34
C ASP A 496 -0.64 -31.62 5.53
N GLN A 497 -0.11 -30.63 6.28
CA GLN A 497 -0.79 -29.34 6.47
C GLN A 497 -0.92 -28.55 5.17
N TYR A 498 0.09 -28.62 4.30
CA TYR A 498 0.05 -27.98 2.98
C TYR A 498 -1.02 -28.62 2.09
N LEU A 499 -1.08 -29.95 2.02
CA LEU A 499 -2.07 -30.69 1.25
C LEU A 499 -3.49 -30.49 1.80
N ALA A 500 -3.65 -30.40 3.12
CA ALA A 500 -4.94 -30.04 3.73
C ALA A 500 -5.41 -28.66 3.26
N ASN A 501 -4.54 -27.66 3.31
CA ASN A 501 -4.86 -26.30 2.83
C ASN A 501 -5.13 -26.28 1.31
N LEU A 502 -4.43 -27.11 0.53
CA LEU A 502 -4.68 -27.25 -0.90
C LEU A 502 -6.06 -27.87 -1.15
N ALA A 503 -6.39 -28.96 -0.46
CA ALA A 503 -7.67 -29.65 -0.56
C ALA A 503 -8.86 -28.73 -0.22
N LEU A 504 -8.74 -27.89 0.81
CA LEU A 504 -9.76 -26.87 1.14
C LEU A 504 -10.01 -25.90 -0.02
N LYS A 505 -8.95 -25.49 -0.74
CA LYS A 505 -9.09 -24.62 -1.91
C LYS A 505 -9.72 -25.36 -3.10
N LEU A 506 -9.35 -26.62 -3.32
CA LEU A 506 -9.96 -27.45 -4.36
C LEU A 506 -11.47 -27.61 -4.10
N ASN A 507 -11.85 -27.98 -2.87
CA ASN A 507 -13.25 -28.17 -2.50
C ASN A 507 -14.07 -26.88 -2.68
N ALA A 508 -13.57 -25.75 -2.20
CA ALA A 508 -14.25 -24.46 -2.34
C ALA A 508 -14.44 -24.05 -3.81
N LYS A 509 -13.42 -24.25 -4.64
CA LYS A 509 -13.48 -23.94 -6.08
C LYS A 509 -14.48 -24.80 -6.85
N LEU A 510 -14.74 -26.02 -6.38
CA LEU A 510 -15.70 -26.93 -6.98
C LEU A 510 -17.11 -26.78 -6.35
N GLY A 511 -17.31 -25.81 -5.45
CA GLY A 511 -18.60 -25.47 -4.86
C GLY A 511 -18.94 -26.24 -3.57
N GLY A 512 -17.95 -26.86 -2.93
CA GLY A 512 -18.10 -27.54 -1.64
C GLY A 512 -18.20 -26.58 -0.45
N SER A 513 -18.61 -27.10 0.69
CA SER A 513 -18.74 -26.39 1.97
C SER A 513 -17.63 -26.87 2.90
N ASN A 514 -16.64 -26.03 3.17
CA ASN A 514 -15.54 -26.41 4.07
C ASN A 514 -15.98 -26.36 5.53
N VAL A 515 -16.61 -25.26 5.93
CA VAL A 515 -17.02 -24.94 7.30
C VAL A 515 -18.26 -24.04 7.24
N GLU A 516 -19.13 -24.18 8.24
CA GLU A 516 -20.28 -23.30 8.48
C GLU A 516 -20.25 -22.77 9.90
N LEU A 517 -21.02 -21.71 10.17
CA LEU A 517 -21.30 -21.31 11.54
C LEU A 517 -22.25 -22.34 12.17
N PHE A 518 -21.98 -22.73 13.41
CA PHE A 518 -22.87 -23.64 14.14
C PHE A 518 -24.14 -22.92 14.58
N GLU A 519 -23.98 -21.70 15.11
CA GLU A 519 -25.10 -20.83 15.46
C GLU A 519 -25.64 -20.07 14.24
N LYS A 520 -26.95 -19.78 14.26
CA LYS A 520 -27.54 -18.78 13.35
C LYS A 520 -26.98 -17.40 13.68
N LEU A 521 -26.88 -16.54 12.67
CA LEU A 521 -26.45 -15.17 12.87
C LEU A 521 -27.49 -14.41 13.71
N PRO A 522 -27.09 -13.80 14.85
CA PRO A 522 -28.02 -13.08 15.71
C PRO A 522 -28.75 -11.97 14.96
N ARG A 523 -30.02 -11.76 15.30
CA ARG A 523 -30.91 -10.73 14.68
C ARG A 523 -31.24 -10.97 13.20
N LEU A 524 -30.81 -12.10 12.63
CA LEU A 524 -31.16 -12.56 11.29
C LEU A 524 -31.97 -13.87 11.34
N GLU A 525 -32.63 -14.14 12.47
CA GLU A 525 -33.23 -15.44 12.82
C GLU A 525 -34.65 -15.67 12.26
N GLY A 526 -35.19 -14.73 11.47
CA GLY A 526 -36.50 -14.87 10.82
C GLY A 526 -36.48 -15.81 9.60
N ASP A 527 -37.67 -16.08 9.04
CA ASP A 527 -37.86 -17.00 7.91
C ASP A 527 -37.33 -16.43 6.57
N GLY A 528 -37.11 -15.12 6.51
CA GLY A 528 -36.61 -14.44 5.32
C GLY A 528 -35.17 -14.79 4.95
N HIS A 529 -34.91 -14.89 3.65
CA HIS A 529 -33.57 -15.09 3.12
C HIS A 529 -32.71 -13.82 3.26
N VAL A 530 -31.43 -14.00 3.61
CA VAL A 530 -30.44 -12.93 3.67
C VAL A 530 -29.35 -13.17 2.64
N MET A 531 -28.97 -12.10 1.93
CA MET A 531 -27.83 -12.10 1.01
C MET A 531 -26.77 -11.09 1.47
N PHE A 532 -25.53 -11.54 1.60
CA PHE A 532 -24.40 -10.67 1.89
C PHE A 532 -23.67 -10.32 0.61
N ILE A 533 -23.38 -9.04 0.43
CA ILE A 533 -22.61 -8.49 -0.68
C ILE A 533 -21.28 -7.92 -0.14
N GLY A 534 -20.17 -8.19 -0.82
CA GLY A 534 -18.89 -7.54 -0.59
C GLY A 534 -18.44 -6.79 -1.85
N ALA A 535 -17.94 -5.57 -1.70
CA ALA A 535 -17.55 -4.72 -2.83
C ALA A 535 -16.22 -4.00 -2.56
N ASP A 536 -15.29 -4.07 -3.52
CA ASP A 536 -13.94 -3.47 -3.45
C ASP A 536 -13.52 -2.93 -4.83
N VAL A 537 -12.61 -1.95 -4.82
CA VAL A 537 -12.00 -1.39 -6.02
C VAL A 537 -10.48 -1.46 -5.93
N ASN A 538 -9.87 -2.12 -6.90
CA ASN A 538 -8.42 -2.18 -7.04
C ASN A 538 -7.93 -1.14 -8.04
N HIS A 539 -7.06 -0.24 -7.56
CA HIS A 539 -6.33 0.68 -8.42
C HIS A 539 -4.99 0.10 -8.89
N PRO A 540 -4.51 0.52 -10.07
CA PRO A 540 -3.16 0.20 -10.50
C PRO A 540 -2.10 0.86 -9.60
N ALA A 541 -0.87 0.33 -9.66
CA ALA A 541 0.27 0.86 -8.91
C ALA A 541 0.47 2.36 -9.14
N ALA A 542 1.01 3.08 -8.14
CA ALA A 542 1.11 4.54 -8.14
C ALA A 542 1.76 5.15 -9.39
N PHE A 543 2.76 4.46 -9.96
CA PHE A 543 3.50 4.90 -11.15
C PHE A 543 2.80 4.58 -12.47
N ASN A 544 1.74 3.77 -12.43
CA ASN A 544 0.93 3.46 -13.60
C ASN A 544 -0.18 4.53 -13.70
N THR A 545 -0.17 5.25 -14.82
CA THR A 545 -1.02 6.42 -15.08
C THR A 545 -2.17 6.15 -16.05
N SER A 546 -2.25 4.94 -16.61
CA SER A 546 -3.17 4.65 -17.73
C SER A 546 -4.06 3.43 -17.50
N SER A 547 -3.64 2.47 -16.68
CA SER A 547 -4.45 1.25 -16.48
C SER A 547 -5.76 1.55 -15.75
N PRO A 548 -6.88 0.90 -16.12
CA PRO A 548 -8.17 1.11 -15.47
C PRO A 548 -8.15 0.64 -14.02
N SER A 549 -9.11 1.14 -13.23
CA SER A 549 -9.44 0.51 -11.94
C SER A 549 -10.35 -0.69 -12.19
N ILE A 550 -10.34 -1.64 -11.26
CA ILE A 550 -11.16 -2.85 -11.35
C ILE A 550 -12.08 -2.89 -10.14
N ALA A 551 -13.39 -2.84 -10.38
CA ALA A 551 -14.40 -3.06 -9.36
C ALA A 551 -14.77 -4.55 -9.30
N ALA A 552 -14.87 -5.09 -8.09
CA ALA A 552 -15.30 -6.45 -7.83
C ALA A 552 -16.43 -6.46 -6.80
N VAL A 553 -17.54 -7.11 -7.15
CA VAL A 553 -18.69 -7.32 -6.27
C VAL A 553 -18.92 -8.81 -6.13
N VAL A 554 -19.01 -9.30 -4.90
CA VAL A 554 -19.30 -10.70 -4.58
C VAL A 554 -20.58 -10.80 -3.78
N ALA A 555 -21.35 -11.87 -3.95
CA ALA A 555 -22.52 -12.13 -3.13
C ALA A 555 -22.61 -13.59 -2.70
N THR A 556 -23.16 -13.83 -1.50
CA THR A 556 -23.45 -15.18 -1.01
C THR A 556 -24.53 -15.83 -1.86
N MET A 557 -24.40 -17.11 -2.18
CA MET A 557 -25.30 -17.88 -3.05
C MET A 557 -26.16 -18.90 -2.29
N ASN A 558 -25.94 -19.07 -0.99
CA ASN A 558 -26.66 -20.00 -0.13
C ASN A 558 -27.00 -19.38 1.23
N TRP A 559 -28.18 -19.69 1.74
CA TRP A 559 -28.67 -19.29 3.06
C TRP A 559 -29.30 -20.51 3.75
N PRO A 560 -29.13 -20.72 5.07
CA PRO A 560 -28.51 -19.85 6.07
C PRO A 560 -26.98 -19.93 6.19
N ALA A 561 -26.32 -20.86 5.49
CA ALA A 561 -24.88 -21.10 5.63
C ALA A 561 -23.98 -19.93 5.19
N ALA A 562 -24.41 -19.13 4.19
CA ALA A 562 -23.74 -17.91 3.74
C ALA A 562 -22.23 -18.06 3.45
N ASN A 563 -21.80 -19.20 2.89
CA ASN A 563 -20.39 -19.54 2.72
C ASN A 563 -19.95 -19.83 1.28
N LYS A 564 -20.89 -19.84 0.31
CA LYS A 564 -20.60 -19.94 -1.13
C LYS A 564 -20.81 -18.57 -1.75
N TYR A 565 -19.86 -18.10 -2.55
CA TYR A 565 -19.91 -16.78 -3.16
C TYR A 565 -19.80 -16.85 -4.69
N ALA A 566 -20.54 -15.99 -5.38
CA ALA A 566 -20.28 -15.68 -6.79
C ALA A 566 -19.77 -14.25 -6.92
N ALA A 567 -19.06 -13.96 -8.02
CA ALA A 567 -18.42 -12.67 -8.26
C ALA A 567 -18.88 -12.04 -9.59
N ARG A 568 -18.85 -10.71 -9.63
CA ARG A 568 -18.88 -9.87 -10.83
C ARG A 568 -17.72 -8.91 -10.78
N ILE A 569 -17.10 -8.69 -11.93
CA ILE A 569 -15.93 -7.81 -12.09
C ILE A 569 -16.23 -6.87 -13.26
N ARG A 570 -15.91 -5.58 -13.08
CA ARG A 570 -16.03 -4.56 -14.12
C ARG A 570 -14.79 -3.68 -14.14
N LEU A 571 -14.41 -3.26 -15.34
CA LEU A 571 -13.40 -2.22 -15.53
C LEU A 571 -14.07 -0.86 -15.38
N GLN A 572 -13.34 0.08 -14.80
CA GLN A 572 -13.75 1.48 -14.74
C GLN A 572 -12.55 2.41 -14.92
N ASP A 573 -12.82 3.70 -15.04
CA ASP A 573 -11.79 4.69 -15.35
C ASP A 573 -10.64 4.69 -14.32
N HIS A 574 -9.49 5.20 -14.77
CA HIS A 574 -8.27 5.26 -14.00
C HIS A 574 -8.51 5.96 -12.65
N ARG A 575 -8.21 5.27 -11.55
CA ARG A 575 -8.30 5.77 -10.16
C ARG A 575 -9.68 6.31 -9.73
N VAL A 576 -10.76 5.84 -10.34
CA VAL A 576 -12.12 6.08 -9.83
C VAL A 576 -12.41 5.06 -8.73
N GLU A 577 -12.79 5.54 -7.54
CA GLU A 577 -13.14 4.69 -6.39
C GLU A 577 -14.64 4.32 -6.38
N GLY A 578 -15.53 5.19 -6.85
CA GLY A 578 -16.96 4.84 -6.93
C GLY A 578 -17.21 3.74 -7.95
N ILE A 579 -17.95 2.72 -7.57
CA ILE A 579 -18.25 1.58 -8.45
C ILE A 579 -19.31 2.02 -9.47
N LYS A 580 -18.92 2.07 -10.74
CA LYS A 580 -19.86 2.38 -11.83
C LYS A 580 -20.77 1.18 -12.09
N HIS A 581 -22.06 1.44 -12.30
CA HIS A 581 -23.08 0.39 -12.53
C HIS A 581 -23.11 -0.66 -11.40
N PHE A 582 -22.96 -0.21 -10.16
CA PHE A 582 -23.00 -1.06 -8.97
C PHE A 582 -24.32 -1.83 -8.88
N GLY A 583 -25.44 -1.18 -9.20
CA GLY A 583 -26.76 -1.78 -9.21
C GLY A 583 -26.88 -2.94 -10.19
N GLN A 584 -26.36 -2.79 -11.40
CA GLN A 584 -26.37 -3.86 -12.42
C GLN A 584 -25.57 -5.10 -11.96
N MET A 585 -24.39 -4.89 -11.36
CA MET A 585 -23.58 -6.00 -10.83
C MET A 585 -24.31 -6.75 -9.71
N CYS A 586 -25.01 -6.01 -8.84
CA CYS A 586 -25.81 -6.57 -7.76
C CYS A 586 -27.05 -7.30 -8.28
N LEU A 587 -27.73 -6.76 -9.30
CA LEU A 587 -28.87 -7.40 -9.96
C LEU A 587 -28.48 -8.75 -10.56
N GLU A 588 -27.36 -8.83 -11.30
CA GLU A 588 -26.88 -10.10 -11.88
C GLU A 588 -26.59 -11.17 -10.80
N LEU A 589 -26.13 -10.75 -9.63
CA LEU A 589 -25.88 -11.63 -8.48
C LEU A 589 -27.19 -12.04 -7.79
N LEU A 590 -28.13 -11.11 -7.65
CA LEU A 590 -29.47 -11.34 -7.12
C LEU A 590 -30.25 -12.33 -7.99
N GLU A 591 -30.18 -12.20 -9.31
CA GLU A 591 -30.81 -13.14 -10.25
C GLU A 591 -30.17 -14.53 -10.18
N ALA A 592 -28.84 -14.60 -10.02
CA ALA A 592 -28.16 -15.88 -9.79
C ALA A 592 -28.65 -16.51 -8.48
N TYR A 593 -28.74 -15.74 -7.40
CA TYR A 593 -29.28 -16.18 -6.12
C TYR A 593 -30.70 -16.72 -6.25
N ALA A 594 -31.60 -15.95 -6.89
CA ALA A 594 -33.00 -16.32 -7.06
C ALA A 594 -33.16 -17.57 -7.92
N ARG A 595 -32.34 -17.75 -8.97
CA ARG A 595 -32.35 -18.98 -9.78
C ARG A 595 -31.94 -20.22 -8.99
N ILE A 596 -30.96 -20.09 -8.10
CA ILE A 596 -30.44 -21.18 -7.26
C ILE A 596 -31.40 -21.51 -6.13
N ASN A 597 -31.86 -20.49 -5.38
CA ASN A 597 -32.63 -20.67 -4.14
C ASN A 597 -34.14 -20.65 -4.37
N LYS A 598 -34.61 -20.33 -5.58
CA LYS A 598 -36.04 -20.17 -5.95
C LYS A 598 -36.78 -19.10 -5.15
N VAL A 599 -36.04 -18.21 -4.49
CA VAL A 599 -36.56 -17.11 -3.66
C VAL A 599 -35.61 -15.91 -3.77
N LYS A 600 -36.16 -14.69 -3.71
CA LYS A 600 -35.37 -13.47 -3.58
C LYS A 600 -35.12 -13.18 -2.09
N PRO A 601 -33.91 -12.75 -1.70
CA PRO A 601 -33.62 -12.38 -0.32
C PRO A 601 -34.43 -11.15 0.12
N GLU A 602 -34.98 -11.18 1.34
CA GLU A 602 -35.69 -10.05 1.94
C GLU A 602 -34.73 -9.00 2.51
N LYS A 603 -33.50 -9.42 2.83
CA LYS A 603 -32.48 -8.56 3.42
C LYS A 603 -31.18 -8.66 2.63
N ILE A 604 -30.59 -7.51 2.33
CA ILE A 604 -29.30 -7.41 1.64
C ILE A 604 -28.35 -6.62 2.54
N ILE A 605 -27.22 -7.23 2.91
CA ILE A 605 -26.19 -6.59 3.72
C ILE A 605 -24.96 -6.38 2.86
N VAL A 606 -24.63 -5.13 2.57
CA VAL A 606 -23.52 -4.73 1.70
C VAL A 606 -22.34 -4.28 2.54
N PHE A 607 -21.17 -4.88 2.32
CA PHE A 607 -19.88 -4.46 2.86
C PHE A 607 -19.05 -3.80 1.75
N ARG A 608 -18.79 -2.49 1.86
CA ARG A 608 -17.99 -1.71 0.91
C ARG A 608 -16.61 -1.41 1.51
N ASP A 609 -15.53 -1.97 0.95
CA ASP A 609 -14.13 -1.76 1.41
C ASP A 609 -13.39 -0.69 0.58
N GLY A 610 -12.45 0.04 1.15
CA GLY A 610 -11.53 0.90 0.38
C GLY A 610 -11.94 2.37 0.25
N VAL A 611 -13.15 2.75 0.68
CA VAL A 611 -13.60 4.15 0.64
C VAL A 611 -13.16 4.95 1.87
N SER A 612 -12.77 6.21 1.67
CA SER A 612 -12.44 7.16 2.73
C SER A 612 -13.68 7.89 3.26
N GLU A 613 -13.58 8.52 4.43
CA GLU A 613 -14.68 9.31 5.03
C GLU A 613 -15.22 10.40 4.08
N SER A 614 -14.35 11.01 3.26
CA SER A 614 -14.75 12.02 2.27
C SER A 614 -15.55 11.45 1.09
N GLN A 615 -15.64 10.14 0.96
CA GLN A 615 -16.32 9.44 -0.13
C GLN A 615 -17.61 8.75 0.34
N PHE A 616 -17.99 8.88 1.62
CA PHE A 616 -19.21 8.26 2.13
C PHE A 616 -20.45 8.78 1.41
N ASP A 617 -20.48 10.07 1.07
CA ASP A 617 -21.59 10.67 0.32
C ASP A 617 -21.74 10.06 -1.07
N MET A 618 -20.64 9.70 -1.75
CA MET A 618 -20.69 9.00 -3.05
C MET A 618 -21.27 7.59 -2.89
N VAL A 619 -20.85 6.85 -1.87
CA VAL A 619 -21.38 5.51 -1.59
C VAL A 619 -22.88 5.56 -1.26
N LEU A 620 -23.30 6.55 -0.48
CA LEU A 620 -24.69 6.70 -0.05
C LEU A 620 -25.61 7.24 -1.16
N ASN A 621 -25.18 8.27 -1.89
CA ASN A 621 -26.03 8.98 -2.83
C ASN A 621 -25.95 8.42 -4.25
N ASP A 622 -24.81 7.80 -4.62
CA ASP A 622 -24.61 7.24 -5.96
C ASP A 622 -24.75 5.71 -5.93
N GLU A 623 -23.88 4.99 -5.22
CA GLU A 623 -23.87 3.50 -5.24
C GLU A 623 -25.16 2.89 -4.67
N LEU A 624 -25.63 3.34 -3.50
CA LEU A 624 -26.86 2.82 -2.90
C LEU A 624 -28.10 3.16 -3.74
N THR A 625 -28.16 4.36 -4.33
CA THR A 625 -29.27 4.77 -5.20
C THR A 625 -29.30 3.93 -6.47
N ASP A 626 -28.14 3.69 -7.09
CA ASP A 626 -28.00 2.82 -8.26
C ASP A 626 -28.42 1.37 -7.91
N LEU A 627 -28.02 0.87 -6.74
CA LEU A 627 -28.47 -0.44 -6.23
C LEU A 627 -29.99 -0.53 -6.12
N LYS A 628 -30.62 0.42 -5.41
CA LYS A 628 -32.08 0.44 -5.22
C LYS A 628 -32.81 0.48 -6.56
N SER A 629 -32.39 1.40 -7.43
CA SER A 629 -32.99 1.58 -8.76
C SER A 629 -32.90 0.32 -9.63
N ALA A 630 -31.84 -0.48 -9.47
CA ALA A 630 -31.64 -1.69 -10.25
C ALA A 630 -32.41 -2.91 -9.74
N ILE A 631 -32.65 -3.03 -8.43
CA ILE A 631 -33.22 -4.25 -7.84
C ILE A 631 -34.66 -4.11 -7.35
N GLU A 632 -35.11 -2.90 -7.03
CA GLU A 632 -36.48 -2.67 -6.57
C GLU A 632 -37.45 -2.72 -7.75
N SER A 633 -38.58 -3.41 -7.55
CA SER A 633 -39.64 -3.56 -8.54
C SER A 633 -40.99 -3.67 -7.86
N ASP A 634 -42.08 -3.64 -8.64
CA ASP A 634 -43.43 -3.90 -8.11
C ASP A 634 -43.44 -5.24 -7.35
N GLY A 635 -43.73 -5.18 -6.04
CA GLY A 635 -43.77 -6.33 -5.15
C GLY A 635 -42.42 -6.81 -4.59
N TYR A 636 -41.31 -6.12 -4.84
CA TYR A 636 -40.01 -6.46 -4.25
C TYR A 636 -39.19 -5.22 -3.87
N SER A 637 -39.08 -4.97 -2.57
CA SER A 637 -38.19 -3.94 -1.99
C SER A 637 -37.52 -4.53 -0.74
N PRO A 638 -36.29 -5.08 -0.87
CA PRO A 638 -35.60 -5.70 0.24
C PRO A 638 -35.05 -4.65 1.20
N THR A 639 -34.90 -5.01 2.48
CA THR A 639 -34.20 -4.15 3.43
C THR A 639 -32.70 -4.16 3.14
N ILE A 640 -32.12 -3.01 2.80
CA ILE A 640 -30.69 -2.86 2.49
C ILE A 640 -29.95 -2.24 3.69
N THR A 641 -28.91 -2.92 4.17
CA THR A 641 -27.95 -2.38 5.14
C THR A 641 -26.61 -2.17 4.46
N LEU A 642 -26.09 -0.95 4.47
CA LEU A 642 -24.80 -0.60 3.88
C LEU A 642 -23.76 -0.34 4.96
N VAL A 643 -22.68 -1.11 4.95
CA VAL A 643 -21.58 -1.04 5.91
C VAL A 643 -20.30 -0.72 5.16
N VAL A 644 -19.71 0.43 5.46
CA VAL A 644 -18.38 0.76 4.97
C VAL A 644 -17.33 0.12 5.88
N ALA A 645 -16.51 -0.75 5.32
CA ALA A 645 -15.38 -1.36 6.01
C ALA A 645 -14.09 -0.60 5.66
N GLN A 646 -13.36 -0.12 6.67
CA GLN A 646 -12.07 0.51 6.45
C GLN A 646 -10.99 -0.31 7.13
N LYS A 647 -10.11 -0.93 6.34
CA LYS A 647 -8.96 -1.68 6.87
C LYS A 647 -7.71 -0.83 7.08
N ARG A 648 -7.54 0.22 6.26
CA ARG A 648 -6.34 1.05 6.24
C ARG A 648 -6.59 2.39 6.94
N HIS A 649 -6.63 2.36 8.26
CA HIS A 649 -6.78 3.56 9.10
C HIS A 649 -5.62 3.70 10.11
N GLN A 650 -5.63 4.81 10.84
CA GLN A 650 -4.58 5.18 11.82
C GLN A 650 -4.93 4.78 13.26
N THR A 651 -6.19 4.48 13.54
CA THR A 651 -6.62 4.03 14.88
C THR A 651 -5.88 2.74 15.26
N ARG A 652 -5.21 2.77 16.41
CA ARG A 652 -4.59 1.59 17.04
C ARG A 652 -5.14 1.47 18.45
N LEU A 653 -5.49 0.26 18.84
CA LEU A 653 -5.93 -0.06 20.19
C LEU A 653 -4.83 -0.84 20.88
N PHE A 654 -4.55 -0.47 22.12
CA PHE A 654 -3.56 -1.14 22.96
C PHE A 654 -4.26 -1.58 24.26
N PRO A 655 -3.95 -2.77 24.79
CA PRO A 655 -4.33 -3.11 26.15
C PRO A 655 -3.81 -2.05 27.13
N LYS A 656 -4.59 -1.77 28.19
CA LYS A 656 -4.16 -0.86 29.26
C LYS A 656 -2.95 -1.46 29.97
N ASP A 657 -3.09 -2.71 30.39
CA ASP A 657 -2.05 -3.50 31.04
C ASP A 657 -1.41 -4.51 30.08
N ARG A 658 -0.09 -4.69 30.18
CA ARG A 658 0.66 -5.63 29.30
C ARG A 658 0.16 -7.08 29.41
N ASN A 659 -0.35 -7.45 30.58
CA ASN A 659 -0.84 -8.80 30.88
C ASN A 659 -2.23 -9.09 30.28
N GLN A 660 -2.94 -8.05 29.82
CA GLN A 660 -4.23 -8.16 29.13
C GLN A 660 -4.07 -8.26 27.61
N GLY A 661 -2.84 -8.34 27.10
CA GLY A 661 -2.56 -8.54 25.68
C GLY A 661 -2.51 -10.02 25.31
N GLY A 662 -2.87 -10.32 24.06
CA GLY A 662 -2.66 -11.66 23.51
C GLY A 662 -1.18 -12.03 23.37
N PRO A 663 -0.86 -13.22 22.82
CA PRO A 663 0.53 -13.70 22.69
C PRO A 663 1.49 -12.75 21.95
N THR A 664 0.95 -11.85 21.13
CA THR A 664 1.72 -10.84 20.38
C THR A 664 1.75 -9.46 21.05
N GLY A 665 1.11 -9.30 22.22
CA GLY A 665 0.88 -8.04 22.93
C GLY A 665 -0.22 -7.16 22.35
N ASN A 666 -0.92 -7.60 21.31
CA ASN A 666 -2.06 -6.87 20.74
C ASN A 666 -3.29 -7.03 21.63
N VAL A 667 -4.28 -6.15 21.46
CA VAL A 667 -5.63 -6.40 21.97
C VAL A 667 -6.09 -7.77 21.53
N HIS A 668 -6.66 -8.53 22.47
CA HIS A 668 -7.15 -9.84 22.11
C HIS A 668 -8.33 -9.70 21.13
N PRO A 669 -8.48 -10.68 20.22
CA PRO A 669 -9.75 -10.84 19.53
C PRO A 669 -10.89 -11.33 20.46
N ARG A 670 -10.61 -11.65 21.75
CA ARG A 670 -11.54 -12.21 22.76
C ARG A 670 -11.12 -11.92 24.23
N ASP A 671 -11.96 -12.14 25.23
CA ASP A 671 -11.53 -11.96 26.64
C ASP A 671 -10.46 -12.98 27.04
N GLY A 672 -9.41 -12.50 27.71
CA GLY A 672 -8.39 -13.30 28.36
C GLY A 672 -8.79 -13.57 29.81
N CYS A 673 -9.57 -14.63 30.03
CA CYS A 673 -9.66 -15.32 31.31
C CYS A 673 -9.35 -16.79 31.06
#